data_AF-A0A0D6ETH5-F1
#
_entry.id   AF-A0A0D6ETH5-F1
#
_cell.length_a   1.000
_cell.length_b   1.000
_cell.length_c   1.000
_cell.angle_alpha   90.00
_cell.angle_beta   90.00
_cell.angle_gamma   90.00
#
_symmetry.space_group_name_H-M   'P 1'
#
loop_
_entity.id
_entity.type
_entity.pdbx_description
1 polymer ?
#
loop_
_entity_poly.entity_id
_entity_poly.type
_entity_poly.pdbx_seq_one_letter_code
_entity_poly.pdbx_strand_id
1 'polypeptide(L)'
;MPSQPLPHASALSDIYTPEALLNEGARWNALFEAFKNEYGVPVQKVSRAPGRVNIIGEHIDYCGFSVLPAAVEKDVLIAFSTADSSSADLPSPSAPNKTVFVLRNVESKYSPASFEINLAGAGDDLELPAEHHWSSYFIAGTKGILAHLAKNKPKWLPQMPERVLVLVHGTVPEGSGLSSSSAMTTASAIAVLEIVGRREGGDMVCRRDVTNVAIESERLVGVNSGGMDQSASVFSRSKHLLHIEFIPQLEARAIPLPTTEPPFSFVIANTLVTSNKKVTAKYHYNLRVSRRPDRVSFSVRIALVPAGAEPEVATVGTLTHAYSRPHFQVVECRLGALLLSKHLNLPFKPTSRPFPSYKMILSAYFNTPPPPPGPAPKGRHPPTHLPPTLPTVPALPSSRLPPNQETKSHELKIFMGLVLQALGGPGLEEGMTWEEVAERLEIPAEELKSNVADREVEPKDGKFKIWLRARHVFSEALRVYEFKKLLEDTAATASRVPTPTGEDSLVLETTAQPPADCTDYDGADLKQCPSDPYTTSSLAVPEGSKVVQSDEIFDKLGGLMDESMVSCRNDFDCSCPELDELVAIAKKAGAKGSRVTGPFFSFPSLEGERQTDALRAGWGGATVSLVLEPDLERFIAALRSEYYAKRFPNLTGKELADACFATKPEAGACLFENEEAKTEG
;
A
#
# COMPACT_ATOMS: atom_id res chain seq x y z
N MET A 1 2.96 1.38 -18.95
CA MET A 1 2.52 2.28 -17.85
C MET A 1 3.65 2.55 -16.84
N PRO A 2 4.36 1.56 -16.25
CA PRO A 2 5.42 1.84 -15.25
C PRO A 2 6.65 2.61 -15.77
N SER A 3 6.95 2.43 -17.06
CA SER A 3 8.05 3.10 -17.77
C SER A 3 7.73 4.51 -18.30
N GLN A 4 6.50 4.99 -18.08
CA GLN A 4 6.09 6.34 -18.53
C GLN A 4 6.52 7.42 -17.52
N PRO A 5 6.59 8.70 -17.94
CA PRO A 5 6.71 9.83 -17.01
C PRO A 5 5.55 9.86 -16.02
N LEU A 6 5.75 10.55 -14.90
CA LEU A 6 4.66 10.91 -13.98
C LEU A 6 3.60 11.75 -14.71
N PRO A 7 2.31 11.51 -14.42
CA PRO A 7 1.22 12.32 -14.97
C PRO A 7 1.40 13.82 -14.69
N HIS A 8 1.06 14.63 -15.67
CA HIS A 8 0.92 16.08 -15.55
C HIS A 8 -0.57 16.42 -15.60
N ALA A 9 -1.00 17.31 -14.71
CA ALA A 9 -2.36 17.81 -14.63
C ALA A 9 -2.36 19.32 -14.91
N SER A 10 -3.27 19.73 -15.79
CA SER A 10 -3.46 21.14 -16.16
C SER A 10 -4.69 21.75 -15.50
N ALA A 11 -5.61 20.91 -15.02
CA ALA A 11 -6.82 21.30 -14.33
C ALA A 11 -7.07 20.41 -13.12
N LEU A 12 -7.75 20.93 -12.10
CA LEU A 12 -8.12 20.14 -10.93
C LEU A 12 -9.06 18.97 -11.29
N SER A 13 -9.83 19.10 -12.37
CA SER A 13 -10.67 18.02 -12.91
C SER A 13 -9.88 16.84 -13.47
N ASP A 14 -8.58 17.01 -13.73
CA ASP A 14 -7.69 15.90 -14.10
C ASP A 14 -7.30 15.06 -12.88
N ILE A 15 -7.47 15.62 -11.67
CA ILE A 15 -7.02 15.06 -10.39
C ILE A 15 -8.18 14.54 -9.56
N TYR A 16 -9.26 15.34 -9.46
CA TYR A 16 -10.40 15.11 -8.58
C TYR A 16 -11.69 14.86 -9.34
N THR A 17 -12.57 14.07 -8.72
CA THR A 17 -13.94 13.86 -9.18
C THR A 17 -14.78 15.15 -9.11
N PRO A 18 -15.84 15.29 -9.94
CA PRO A 18 -16.69 16.48 -9.94
C PRO A 18 -17.23 16.89 -8.57
N GLU A 19 -17.55 15.91 -7.73
CA GLU A 19 -18.05 16.10 -6.37
C GLU A 19 -16.98 16.68 -5.44
N ALA A 20 -15.74 16.24 -5.58
CA ALA A 20 -14.61 16.71 -4.77
C ALA A 20 -14.11 18.10 -5.20
N LEU A 21 -14.34 18.52 -6.45
CA LEU A 21 -13.81 19.78 -7.01
C LEU A 21 -14.22 21.03 -6.23
N LEU A 22 -15.42 21.08 -5.67
CA LEU A 22 -15.87 22.25 -4.93
C LEU A 22 -15.02 22.48 -3.66
N ASN A 23 -14.81 21.42 -2.90
CA ASN A 23 -14.05 21.46 -1.65
C ASN A 23 -12.54 21.57 -1.92
N GLU A 24 -12.03 20.79 -2.88
CA GLU A 24 -10.61 20.82 -3.21
C GLU A 24 -10.22 22.12 -3.92
N GLY A 25 -11.08 22.71 -4.76
CA GLY A 25 -10.82 24.02 -5.37
C GLY A 25 -10.59 25.11 -4.32
N ALA A 26 -11.43 25.16 -3.27
CA ALA A 26 -11.23 26.09 -2.15
C ALA A 26 -9.92 25.83 -1.40
N ARG A 27 -9.55 24.56 -1.18
CA ARG A 27 -8.29 24.16 -0.55
C ARG A 27 -7.06 24.58 -1.36
N TRP A 28 -7.10 24.42 -2.68
CA TRP A 28 -6.01 24.81 -3.58
C TRP A 28 -5.84 26.33 -3.65
N ASN A 29 -6.93 27.08 -3.72
CA ASN A 29 -6.89 28.55 -3.66
C ASN A 29 -6.28 29.03 -2.34
N ALA A 30 -6.72 28.49 -1.21
CA ALA A 30 -6.17 28.82 0.10
C ALA A 30 -4.66 28.48 0.21
N LEU A 31 -4.22 27.37 -0.40
CA LEU A 31 -2.80 27.01 -0.47
C LEU A 31 -2.00 28.03 -1.28
N PHE A 32 -2.54 28.50 -2.42
CA PHE A 32 -1.85 29.47 -3.28
C PHE A 32 -1.76 30.84 -2.60
N GLU A 33 -2.83 31.29 -1.97
CA GLU A 33 -2.84 32.51 -1.16
C GLU A 33 -1.86 32.42 0.01
N ALA A 34 -1.88 31.31 0.76
CA ALA A 34 -0.96 31.09 1.87
C ALA A 34 0.51 31.09 1.40
N PHE A 35 0.82 30.48 0.26
CA PHE A 35 2.16 30.48 -0.32
C PHE A 35 2.61 31.90 -0.70
N LYS A 36 1.73 32.66 -1.38
CA LYS A 36 2.01 34.06 -1.76
C LYS A 36 2.19 34.95 -0.53
N ASN A 37 1.44 34.72 0.54
CA ASN A 37 1.57 35.47 1.79
C ASN A 37 2.86 35.11 2.55
N GLU A 38 3.25 33.84 2.59
CA GLU A 38 4.48 33.38 3.26
C GLU A 38 5.74 33.84 2.52
N TYR A 39 5.72 33.80 1.18
CA TYR A 39 6.93 33.97 0.37
C TYR A 39 6.96 35.20 -0.54
N GLY A 40 5.85 35.92 -0.71
CA GLY A 40 5.76 37.09 -1.59
C GLY A 40 5.84 36.77 -3.09
N VAL A 41 5.81 35.49 -3.48
CA VAL A 41 5.87 35.03 -4.87
C VAL A 41 4.76 34.00 -5.13
N PRO A 42 4.25 33.87 -6.36
CA PRO A 42 3.22 32.88 -6.67
C PRO A 42 3.76 31.44 -6.61
N VAL A 43 2.85 30.49 -6.39
CA VAL A 43 3.13 29.07 -6.58
C VAL A 43 3.44 28.83 -8.06
N GLN A 44 4.56 28.18 -8.36
CA GLN A 44 4.90 27.80 -9.73
C GLN A 44 4.27 26.45 -10.08
N LYS A 45 4.48 25.45 -9.22
CA LYS A 45 4.04 24.07 -9.43
C LYS A 45 3.62 23.45 -8.10
N VAL A 46 2.77 22.44 -8.19
CA VAL A 46 2.36 21.60 -7.05
C VAL A 46 2.65 20.14 -7.36
N SER A 47 3.42 19.49 -6.51
CA SER A 47 3.52 18.05 -6.49
C SER A 47 2.43 17.48 -5.59
N ARG A 48 1.62 16.55 -6.11
CA ARG A 48 0.50 15.95 -5.39
C ARG A 48 0.67 14.44 -5.32
N ALA A 49 0.52 13.88 -4.12
CA ALA A 49 0.51 12.44 -3.92
C ALA A 49 -0.58 12.03 -2.92
N PRO A 50 -1.50 11.12 -3.27
CA PRO A 50 -2.56 10.68 -2.38
C PRO A 50 -2.07 9.70 -1.32
N GLY A 51 -2.80 9.63 -0.20
CA GLY A 51 -2.78 8.49 0.69
C GLY A 51 -3.40 7.26 0.02
N ARG A 52 -3.49 6.15 0.75
CA ARG A 52 -4.04 4.90 0.19
C ARG A 52 -4.77 4.07 1.23
N VAL A 53 -5.73 3.29 0.75
CA VAL A 53 -6.40 2.24 1.51
C VAL A 53 -6.06 0.89 0.88
N ASN A 54 -5.66 -0.09 1.70
CA ASN A 54 -5.52 -1.46 1.22
C ASN A 54 -6.89 -2.17 1.32
N ILE A 55 -7.49 -2.53 0.18
CA ILE A 55 -8.81 -3.18 0.18
C ILE A 55 -8.67 -4.64 0.62
N ILE A 56 -7.67 -5.36 0.11
CA ILE A 56 -7.39 -6.75 0.49
C ILE A 56 -5.92 -7.11 0.21
N GLY A 57 -5.33 -7.99 1.03
CA GLY A 57 -3.91 -8.33 0.93
C GLY A 57 -3.05 -7.73 2.03
N GLU A 58 -3.43 -7.86 3.30
CA GLU A 58 -2.57 -7.35 4.40
C GLU A 58 -1.35 -8.25 4.61
N HIS A 59 -0.21 -7.67 4.98
CA HIS A 59 0.92 -8.45 5.50
C HIS A 59 1.49 -9.53 4.57
N ILE A 60 1.30 -9.37 3.25
CA ILE A 60 1.79 -10.30 2.22
C ILE A 60 2.71 -9.65 1.17
N ASP A 61 2.79 -8.33 1.13
CA ASP A 61 3.59 -7.56 0.17
C ASP A 61 5.09 -7.85 0.33
N TYR A 62 5.59 -7.84 1.56
CA TYR A 62 6.96 -8.22 1.88
C TYR A 62 7.24 -9.73 1.74
N CYS A 63 6.20 -10.57 1.65
CA CYS A 63 6.31 -11.97 1.27
C CYS A 63 6.32 -12.17 -0.26
N GLY A 64 6.27 -11.08 -1.03
CA GLY A 64 6.34 -11.05 -2.48
C GLY A 64 5.02 -11.35 -3.18
N PHE A 65 3.91 -11.45 -2.45
CA PHE A 65 2.59 -11.66 -3.04
C PHE A 65 1.94 -10.34 -3.45
N SER A 66 1.01 -10.45 -4.39
CA SER A 66 0.26 -9.31 -4.90
C SER A 66 -0.73 -8.79 -3.88
N VAL A 67 -1.07 -7.50 -3.98
CA VAL A 67 -2.04 -6.81 -3.13
C VAL A 67 -3.00 -5.97 -3.98
N LEU A 68 -4.13 -5.55 -3.40
CA LEU A 68 -5.18 -4.73 -4.07
C LEU A 68 -5.53 -3.46 -3.27
N PRO A 69 -4.65 -2.45 -3.21
CA PRO A 69 -5.00 -1.15 -2.66
C PRO A 69 -5.68 -0.22 -3.69
N ALA A 70 -6.10 0.94 -3.21
CA ALA A 70 -6.46 2.11 -4.02
C ALA A 70 -5.98 3.40 -3.34
N ALA A 71 -5.70 4.43 -4.13
CA ALA A 71 -5.54 5.78 -3.61
C ALA A 71 -6.87 6.29 -3.06
N VAL A 72 -6.81 7.05 -1.95
CA VAL A 72 -7.96 7.77 -1.41
C VAL A 72 -7.94 9.23 -1.87
N GLU A 73 -9.06 9.93 -1.72
CA GLU A 73 -9.19 11.35 -2.04
C GLU A 73 -8.21 12.23 -1.25
N LYS A 74 -8.00 11.92 0.04
CA LYS A 74 -7.07 12.66 0.91
C LYS A 74 -5.62 12.51 0.42
N ASP A 75 -4.89 13.61 0.40
CA ASP A 75 -3.57 13.68 -0.24
C ASP A 75 -2.61 14.67 0.44
N VAL A 76 -1.36 14.68 -0.03
CA VAL A 76 -0.35 15.67 0.30
C VAL A 76 -0.09 16.53 -0.91
N LEU A 77 -0.24 17.84 -0.74
CA LEU A 77 0.13 18.87 -1.70
C LEU A 77 1.44 19.52 -1.26
N ILE A 78 2.41 19.59 -2.17
CA ILE A 78 3.66 20.30 -1.99
C ILE A 78 3.70 21.39 -3.06
N ALA A 79 3.32 22.61 -2.68
CA ALA A 79 3.47 23.78 -3.53
C ALA A 79 4.91 24.27 -3.46
N PHE A 80 5.51 24.59 -4.62
CA PHE A 80 6.88 25.08 -4.67
C PHE A 80 7.10 26.13 -5.75
N SER A 81 8.14 26.92 -5.55
CA SER A 81 8.62 27.94 -6.49
C SER A 81 10.14 28.08 -6.38
N THR A 82 10.78 28.35 -7.53
CA THR A 82 12.19 28.71 -7.61
C THR A 82 12.40 30.18 -7.95
N ALA A 83 11.33 30.99 -7.88
CA ALA A 83 11.39 32.41 -8.15
C ALA A 83 12.12 33.18 -7.03
N ASP A 84 12.75 34.29 -7.40
CA ASP A 84 13.41 35.18 -6.44
C ASP A 84 12.35 35.87 -5.57
N SER A 85 12.34 35.52 -4.29
CA SER A 85 11.50 36.18 -3.30
C SER A 85 12.16 37.47 -2.80
N SER A 86 11.38 38.54 -2.73
CA SER A 86 11.76 39.82 -2.13
C SER A 86 11.75 39.80 -0.59
N SER A 87 11.39 38.67 0.03
CA SER A 87 11.39 38.51 1.48
C SER A 87 12.83 38.47 2.02
N ALA A 88 13.20 39.52 2.76
CA ALA A 88 14.56 39.72 3.27
C ALA A 88 14.99 38.70 4.34
N ASP A 89 14.05 37.97 4.95
CA ASP A 89 14.31 37.04 6.05
C ASP A 89 14.56 35.59 5.60
N LEU A 90 14.60 35.33 4.29
CA LEU A 90 14.84 33.99 3.75
C LEU A 90 16.33 33.66 3.67
N PRO A 91 16.74 32.43 4.04
CA PRO A 91 18.14 32.02 4.00
C PRO A 91 18.69 32.02 2.56
N SER A 92 19.96 32.41 2.43
CA SER A 92 20.71 32.40 1.17
C SER A 92 21.76 31.28 1.17
N PRO A 93 22.11 30.73 0.01
CA PRO A 93 23.03 29.60 -0.07
C PRO A 93 24.42 29.96 0.47
N SER A 94 25.01 29.05 1.23
CA SER A 94 26.37 29.23 1.77
C SER A 94 27.46 29.26 0.69
N ALA A 95 27.16 28.80 -0.54
CA ALA A 95 28.09 28.75 -1.66
C ALA A 95 27.35 28.77 -3.02
N PRO A 96 27.97 29.25 -4.12
CA PRO A 96 27.31 29.39 -5.43
C PRO A 96 26.80 28.09 -6.07
N ASN A 97 27.32 26.94 -5.67
CA ASN A 97 26.93 25.62 -6.18
C ASN A 97 25.89 24.91 -5.29
N LYS A 98 25.37 25.59 -4.27
CA LYS A 98 24.37 25.04 -3.36
C LYS A 98 23.02 25.69 -3.59
N THR A 99 22.00 24.89 -3.33
CA THR A 99 20.60 25.31 -3.30
C THR A 99 20.08 25.23 -1.87
N VAL A 100 19.41 26.28 -1.40
CA VAL A 100 18.69 26.28 -0.11
C VAL A 100 17.25 25.86 -0.34
N PHE A 101 16.78 24.86 0.40
CA PHE A 101 15.36 24.52 0.50
C PHE A 101 14.78 25.18 1.76
N VAL A 102 13.70 25.94 1.59
CA VAL A 102 12.93 26.55 2.69
C VAL A 102 11.58 25.85 2.78
N LEU A 103 11.37 25.10 3.86
CA LEU A 103 10.19 24.26 4.05
C LEU A 103 9.26 24.88 5.10
N ARG A 104 7.98 24.98 4.74
CA ARG A 104 6.88 25.42 5.60
C ARG A 104 5.71 24.47 5.48
N ASN A 105 4.79 24.55 6.43
CA ASN A 105 3.56 23.80 6.44
C ASN A 105 2.40 24.73 6.74
N VAL A 106 1.24 24.49 6.12
CA VAL A 106 0.02 25.26 6.38
C VAL A 106 -0.46 25.06 7.83
N GLU A 107 -0.21 23.89 8.42
CA GLU A 107 -0.54 23.64 9.83
C GLU A 107 0.60 24.09 10.75
N SER A 108 0.28 25.04 11.65
CA SER A 108 1.24 25.66 12.57
C SER A 108 1.86 24.70 13.59
N LYS A 109 1.27 23.52 13.80
CA LYS A 109 1.84 22.46 14.66
C LYS A 109 3.16 21.91 14.13
N TYR A 110 3.43 22.09 12.82
CA TYR A 110 4.67 21.65 12.18
C TYR A 110 5.65 22.82 12.10
N SER A 111 6.73 22.73 12.89
CA SER A 111 7.77 23.76 12.90
C SER A 111 8.44 23.93 11.53
N PRO A 112 8.77 25.16 11.13
CA PRO A 112 9.54 25.45 9.92
C PRO A 112 10.88 24.71 9.86
N ALA A 113 11.37 24.41 8.65
CA ALA A 113 12.69 23.84 8.44
C ALA A 113 13.38 24.43 7.21
N SER A 114 14.71 24.33 7.16
CA SER A 114 15.50 24.63 5.97
C SER A 114 16.74 23.75 5.92
N PHE A 115 17.22 23.45 4.72
CA PHE A 115 18.48 22.74 4.52
C PHE A 115 19.13 23.18 3.22
N GLU A 116 20.42 22.92 3.09
CA GLU A 116 21.18 23.20 1.88
C GLU A 116 21.69 21.92 1.24
N ILE A 117 21.79 21.91 -0.08
CA ILE A 117 22.33 20.77 -0.82
C ILE A 117 22.95 21.18 -2.15
N ASN A 118 23.94 20.45 -2.62
CA ASN A 118 24.38 20.53 -4.01
C ASN A 118 23.49 19.62 -4.88
N LEU A 119 22.57 20.22 -5.65
CA LEU A 119 21.65 19.49 -6.53
C LEU A 119 22.34 18.77 -7.70
N ALA A 120 23.60 19.10 -8.02
CA ALA A 120 24.43 18.36 -8.98
C ALA A 120 25.25 17.22 -8.33
N GLY A 121 25.06 16.98 -7.02
CA GLY A 121 25.74 15.94 -6.26
C GLY A 121 24.95 14.64 -6.10
N ALA A 122 25.48 13.73 -5.28
CA ALA A 122 24.84 12.44 -4.96
C ALA A 122 23.90 12.50 -3.73
N GLY A 123 23.86 13.62 -3.02
CA GLY A 123 23.07 13.76 -1.78
C GLY A 123 23.72 13.11 -0.55
N ASP A 124 24.99 12.71 -0.63
CA ASP A 124 25.72 12.04 0.45
C ASP A 124 25.97 12.98 1.64
N ASP A 125 26.14 14.27 1.37
CA ASP A 125 26.31 15.37 2.32
C ASP A 125 25.01 15.76 3.06
N LEU A 126 23.86 15.26 2.60
CA LEU A 126 22.58 15.53 3.25
C LEU A 126 22.35 14.55 4.40
N GLU A 127 22.46 15.04 5.63
CA GLU A 127 22.11 14.27 6.84
C GLU A 127 20.65 14.47 7.21
N LEU A 128 20.03 13.40 7.70
CA LEU A 128 18.69 13.50 8.28
C LEU A 128 18.81 14.09 9.69
N PRO A 129 17.84 14.93 10.11
CA PRO A 129 17.78 15.42 11.48
C PRO A 129 17.86 14.27 12.50
N ALA A 130 18.60 14.48 13.59
CA ALA A 130 18.77 13.47 14.64
C ALA A 130 17.45 13.15 15.37
N GLU A 131 16.62 14.17 15.56
CA GLU A 131 15.25 14.03 16.06
C GLU A 131 14.28 13.88 14.88
N HIS A 132 13.25 13.04 15.05
CA HIS A 132 12.25 12.85 14.02
C HIS A 132 11.45 14.16 13.82
N HIS A 133 11.56 14.71 12.62
CA HIS A 133 10.87 15.94 12.21
C HIS A 133 10.14 15.68 10.88
N TRP A 134 9.02 16.36 10.63
CA TRP A 134 8.22 16.14 9.42
C TRP A 134 9.02 16.42 8.13
N SER A 135 9.97 17.35 8.16
CA SER A 135 10.85 17.65 7.03
C SER A 135 11.78 16.49 6.66
N SER A 136 12.01 15.53 7.56
CA SER A 136 12.84 14.35 7.28
C SER A 136 12.32 13.55 6.09
N TYR A 137 11.01 13.51 5.86
CA TYR A 137 10.42 12.87 4.68
C TYR A 137 10.81 13.60 3.39
N PHE A 138 10.82 14.94 3.41
CA PHE A 138 11.23 15.74 2.26
C PHE A 138 12.73 15.56 1.97
N ILE A 139 13.56 15.70 3.00
CA ILE A 139 15.02 15.51 2.95
C ILE A 139 15.37 14.11 2.42
N ALA A 140 14.67 13.08 2.91
CA ALA A 140 14.86 11.71 2.42
C ALA A 140 14.46 11.54 0.95
N GLY A 141 13.36 12.16 0.52
CA GLY A 141 12.96 12.22 -0.89
C GLY A 141 14.04 12.87 -1.77
N THR A 142 14.59 14.01 -1.32
CA THR A 142 15.71 14.70 -1.99
C THR A 142 16.92 13.79 -2.10
N LYS A 143 17.36 13.19 -0.99
CA LYS A 143 18.51 12.27 -0.96
C LYS A 143 18.33 11.08 -1.90
N GLY A 144 17.12 10.49 -1.92
CA GLY A 144 16.81 9.35 -2.77
C GLY A 144 16.90 9.67 -4.27
N ILE A 145 16.35 10.81 -4.70
CA ILE A 145 16.40 11.25 -6.10
C ILE A 145 17.86 11.53 -6.51
N LEU A 146 18.61 12.28 -5.71
CA LEU A 146 20.01 12.59 -6.03
C LEU A 146 20.89 11.33 -6.10
N ALA A 147 20.71 10.39 -5.17
CA ALA A 147 21.43 9.12 -5.19
C ALA A 147 21.07 8.27 -6.43
N HIS A 148 19.79 8.25 -6.82
CA HIS A 148 19.34 7.58 -8.04
C HIS A 148 19.97 8.20 -9.29
N LEU A 149 19.98 9.53 -9.39
CA LEU A 149 20.56 10.24 -10.52
C LEU A 149 22.08 10.00 -10.57
N ALA A 150 22.81 10.17 -9.48
CA ALA A 150 24.27 9.95 -9.45
C ALA A 150 24.67 8.55 -9.94
N LYS A 151 23.88 7.51 -9.61
CA LYS A 151 24.11 6.13 -10.06
C LYS A 151 23.89 5.95 -11.57
N ASN A 152 22.91 6.63 -12.14
CA ASN A 152 22.53 6.51 -13.55
C ASN A 152 23.25 7.51 -14.47
N LYS A 153 24.09 8.40 -13.91
CA LYS A 153 24.94 9.38 -14.62
C LYS A 153 24.20 10.25 -15.67
N PRO A 154 23.06 10.88 -15.32
CA PRO A 154 22.37 11.80 -16.21
C PRO A 154 23.20 13.08 -16.37
N LYS A 155 23.03 13.79 -17.50
CA LYS A 155 23.58 15.14 -17.69
C LYS A 155 22.93 16.13 -16.70
N TRP A 156 23.67 16.79 -15.83
CA TRP A 156 23.04 17.76 -14.93
C TRP A 156 22.51 18.98 -15.71
N LEU A 157 21.47 19.63 -15.18
CA LEU A 157 21.01 20.92 -15.73
C LEU A 157 22.16 21.93 -15.67
N PRO A 158 22.28 22.82 -16.67
CA PRO A 158 23.36 23.81 -16.74
C PRO A 158 23.32 24.85 -15.61
N GLN A 159 22.14 25.09 -15.01
CA GLN A 159 21.95 26.00 -13.89
C GLN A 159 20.93 25.41 -12.91
N MET A 160 21.28 25.40 -11.63
CA MET A 160 20.38 25.00 -10.54
C MET A 160 19.87 26.26 -9.83
N PRO A 161 18.64 26.25 -9.28
CA PRO A 161 18.14 27.40 -8.54
C PRO A 161 18.95 27.61 -7.26
N GLU A 162 19.17 28.86 -6.86
CA GLU A 162 19.81 29.19 -5.59
C GLU A 162 18.92 28.87 -4.39
N ARG A 163 17.60 28.99 -4.58
CA ARG A 163 16.59 28.77 -3.55
C ARG A 163 15.37 28.04 -4.09
N VAL A 164 14.81 27.17 -3.27
CA VAL A 164 13.52 26.51 -3.49
C VAL A 164 12.63 26.78 -2.28
N LEU A 165 11.46 27.38 -2.54
CA LEU A 165 10.46 27.70 -1.54
C LEU A 165 9.37 26.62 -1.57
N VAL A 166 9.00 26.08 -0.42
CA VAL A 166 8.10 24.92 -0.33
C VAL A 166 7.07 25.11 0.78
N LEU A 167 5.79 25.04 0.42
CA LEU A 167 4.68 24.98 1.37
C LEU A 167 3.94 23.66 1.24
N VAL A 168 3.79 22.95 2.35
CA VAL A 168 3.13 21.65 2.42
C VAL A 168 1.72 21.78 3.00
N HIS A 169 0.76 21.11 2.39
CA HIS A 169 -0.60 20.97 2.92
C HIS A 169 -1.10 19.52 2.73
N GLY A 170 -1.18 18.78 3.84
CA GLY A 170 -1.64 17.39 3.85
C GLY A 170 -3.01 17.24 4.50
N THR A 171 -3.89 16.42 3.90
CA THR A 171 -5.18 16.03 4.49
C THR A 171 -5.25 14.56 4.86
N VAL A 172 -4.24 13.75 4.51
CA VAL A 172 -4.18 12.34 4.92
C VAL A 172 -4.07 12.26 6.45
N PRO A 173 -5.04 11.66 7.17
CA PRO A 173 -5.05 11.67 8.62
C PRO A 173 -3.82 10.93 9.16
N GLU A 174 -3.09 11.59 10.06
CA GLU A 174 -1.90 11.00 10.67
C GLU A 174 -2.27 9.79 11.50
N GLY A 175 -1.40 8.78 11.45
CA GLY A 175 -1.57 7.57 12.23
C GLY A 175 -2.81 6.72 11.95
N SER A 176 -3.52 7.01 10.87
CA SER A 176 -4.72 6.29 10.45
C SER A 176 -4.46 5.01 9.68
N GLY A 177 -3.20 4.71 9.35
CA GLY A 177 -2.90 3.60 8.45
C GLY A 177 -3.07 3.91 6.97
N LEU A 178 -3.39 5.16 6.60
CA LEU A 178 -3.62 5.58 5.20
C LEU A 178 -2.36 6.09 4.48
N SER A 179 -1.18 5.81 5.04
CA SER A 179 0.13 6.11 4.44
C SER A 179 0.44 7.59 4.18
N SER A 180 0.13 8.46 5.15
CA SER A 180 0.52 9.88 5.08
C SER A 180 2.02 10.08 4.88
N SER A 181 2.86 9.23 5.49
CA SER A 181 4.32 9.26 5.32
C SER A 181 4.78 8.91 3.90
N SER A 182 4.17 7.89 3.29
CA SER A 182 4.48 7.49 1.92
C SER A 182 3.97 8.52 0.93
N ALA A 183 2.81 9.12 1.15
CA ALA A 183 2.30 10.24 0.35
C ALA A 183 3.27 11.44 0.41
N MET A 184 3.71 11.83 1.61
CA MET A 184 4.69 12.92 1.79
C MET A 184 6.02 12.60 1.10
N THR A 185 6.53 11.39 1.25
CA THR A 185 7.81 10.96 0.62
C THR A 185 7.69 10.94 -0.91
N THR A 186 6.60 10.40 -1.45
CA THR A 186 6.32 10.38 -2.89
C THR A 186 6.20 11.80 -3.45
N ALA A 187 5.39 12.66 -2.83
CA ALA A 187 5.24 14.05 -3.28
C ALA A 187 6.59 14.80 -3.25
N SER A 188 7.42 14.55 -2.24
CA SER A 188 8.75 15.16 -2.12
C SER A 188 9.69 14.71 -3.23
N ALA A 189 9.71 13.41 -3.53
CA ALA A 189 10.51 12.86 -4.63
C ALA A 189 10.09 13.44 -5.99
N ILE A 190 8.79 13.63 -6.22
CA ILE A 190 8.25 14.24 -7.44
C ILE A 190 8.65 15.72 -7.55
N ALA A 191 8.53 16.49 -6.46
CA ALA A 191 8.93 17.91 -6.44
C ALA A 191 10.41 18.07 -6.76
N VAL A 192 11.29 17.28 -6.12
CA VAL A 192 12.73 17.31 -6.37
C VAL A 192 13.06 16.89 -7.80
N LEU A 193 12.38 15.86 -8.33
CA LEU A 193 12.59 15.40 -9.71
C LEU A 193 12.25 16.49 -10.74
N GLU A 194 11.21 17.27 -10.48
CA GLU A 194 10.84 18.40 -11.31
C GLU A 194 11.87 19.53 -11.22
N ILE A 195 12.33 19.87 -10.00
CA ILE A 195 13.35 20.92 -9.77
C ILE A 195 14.67 20.61 -10.49
N VAL A 196 15.09 19.34 -10.52
CA VAL A 196 16.31 18.90 -11.24
C VAL A 196 16.07 18.65 -12.73
N GLY A 197 14.85 18.88 -13.23
CA GLY A 197 14.50 18.78 -14.65
C GLY A 197 14.65 17.39 -15.26
N ARG A 198 14.44 16.31 -14.50
CA ARG A 198 14.57 14.92 -14.98
C ARG A 198 13.25 14.14 -15.06
N ARG A 199 12.12 14.84 -15.08
CA ARG A 199 10.80 14.25 -15.32
C ARG A 199 10.54 13.87 -16.78
N GLU A 200 11.25 14.49 -17.72
CA GLU A 200 11.09 14.27 -19.17
C GLU A 200 12.45 14.21 -19.89
N GLY A 201 12.45 13.82 -21.16
CA GLY A 201 13.65 13.71 -22.00
C GLY A 201 14.33 12.33 -21.99
N GLY A 202 15.50 12.24 -22.63
CA GLY A 202 16.20 10.96 -22.85
C GLY A 202 16.72 10.26 -21.58
N ASP A 203 16.96 11.02 -20.51
CA ASP A 203 17.44 10.53 -19.21
C ASP A 203 16.36 10.59 -18.12
N MET A 204 15.08 10.57 -18.53
CA MET A 204 13.94 10.69 -17.64
C MET A 204 13.91 9.60 -16.55
N VAL A 205 13.53 9.97 -15.33
CA VAL A 205 13.17 9.03 -14.27
C VAL A 205 11.70 8.64 -14.42
N CYS A 206 11.44 7.38 -14.75
CA CYS A 206 10.06 6.90 -14.98
C CYS A 206 9.30 6.68 -13.66
N ARG A 207 7.97 6.52 -13.73
CA ARG A 207 7.11 6.30 -12.55
C ARG A 207 7.60 5.16 -11.66
N ARG A 208 8.07 4.05 -12.25
CA ARG A 208 8.62 2.91 -11.50
C ARG A 208 9.85 3.32 -10.70
N ASP A 209 10.75 4.09 -11.31
CA ASP A 209 11.98 4.51 -10.65
C ASP A 209 11.70 5.54 -9.55
N VAL A 210 10.77 6.48 -9.76
CA VAL A 210 10.31 7.38 -8.69
C VAL A 210 9.68 6.60 -7.53
N THR A 211 8.87 5.58 -7.83
CA THR A 211 8.25 4.73 -6.81
C THR A 211 9.31 3.99 -6.01
N ASN A 212 10.29 3.39 -6.69
CA ASN A 212 11.42 2.72 -6.03
C ASN A 212 12.24 3.69 -5.17
N VAL A 213 12.47 4.92 -5.66
CA VAL A 213 13.14 5.96 -4.89
C VAL A 213 12.33 6.31 -3.64
N ALA A 214 11.02 6.54 -3.76
CA ALA A 214 10.17 6.85 -2.61
C ALA A 214 10.17 5.73 -1.56
N ILE A 215 10.15 4.46 -2.00
CA ILE A 215 10.28 3.28 -1.13
C ILE A 215 11.61 3.32 -0.35
N GLU A 216 12.73 3.54 -1.05
CA GLU A 216 14.05 3.58 -0.38
C GLU A 216 14.22 4.81 0.52
N SER A 217 13.69 5.97 0.10
CA SER A 217 13.70 7.20 0.88
C SER A 217 12.96 7.05 2.21
N GLU A 218 11.79 6.44 2.21
CA GLU A 218 11.01 6.24 3.44
C GLU A 218 11.74 5.32 4.45
N ARG A 219 12.60 4.42 3.97
CA ARG A 219 13.45 3.59 4.83
C ARG A 219 14.58 4.36 5.48
N LEU A 220 14.98 5.51 4.92
CA LEU A 220 15.99 6.39 5.53
C LEU A 220 15.45 7.07 6.79
N VAL A 221 14.15 7.38 6.84
CA VAL A 221 13.48 7.98 8.02
C VAL A 221 13.09 6.95 9.08
N GLY A 222 13.52 5.69 8.92
CA GLY A 222 13.30 4.61 9.88
C GLY A 222 11.97 3.85 9.72
N VAL A 223 11.19 4.15 8.67
CA VAL A 223 9.97 3.40 8.33
C VAL A 223 10.34 2.30 7.34
N ASN A 224 10.36 1.04 7.79
CA ASN A 224 10.66 -0.08 6.90
C ASN A 224 9.39 -0.54 6.15
N SER A 225 8.81 0.35 5.34
CA SER A 225 7.68 0.02 4.49
C SER A 225 8.09 -0.95 3.38
N GLY A 226 7.12 -1.76 2.94
CA GLY A 226 7.24 -2.61 1.75
C GLY A 226 7.25 -1.76 0.48
N GLY A 227 6.43 -2.12 -0.51
CA GLY A 227 6.28 -1.33 -1.74
C GLY A 227 4.85 -0.94 -2.08
N MET A 228 3.87 -1.39 -1.29
CA MET A 228 2.44 -1.19 -1.57
C MET A 228 2.05 0.29 -1.56
N ASP A 229 2.44 1.01 -0.52
CA ASP A 229 1.93 2.34 -0.21
C ASP A 229 2.31 3.37 -1.28
N GLN A 230 3.60 3.41 -1.63
CA GLN A 230 4.15 4.30 -2.64
C GLN A 230 3.62 3.91 -4.03
N SER A 231 3.49 2.60 -4.31
CA SER A 231 2.93 2.13 -5.57
C SER A 231 1.46 2.52 -5.73
N ALA A 232 0.65 2.38 -4.68
CA ALA A 232 -0.73 2.83 -4.66
C ALA A 232 -0.82 4.34 -4.85
N SER A 233 0.04 5.10 -4.17
CA SER A 233 0.11 6.55 -4.32
C SER A 233 0.44 6.97 -5.75
N VAL A 234 1.37 6.29 -6.44
CA VAL A 234 1.81 6.67 -7.79
C VAL A 234 0.91 6.14 -8.92
N PHE A 235 0.44 4.89 -8.83
CA PHE A 235 -0.15 4.19 -9.97
C PHE A 235 -1.68 4.08 -9.97
N SER A 236 -2.34 4.52 -8.89
CA SER A 236 -3.81 4.47 -8.82
C SER A 236 -4.47 5.31 -9.90
N ARG A 237 -5.70 4.92 -10.23
CA ARG A 237 -6.55 5.59 -11.21
C ARG A 237 -7.95 5.66 -10.62
N SER A 238 -8.64 6.78 -10.88
CA SER A 238 -10.03 6.94 -10.45
C SER A 238 -10.89 5.77 -10.92
N LYS A 239 -11.80 5.28 -10.05
CA LYS A 239 -12.71 4.15 -10.31
C LYS A 239 -12.02 2.78 -10.52
N HIS A 240 -10.77 2.62 -10.09
CA HIS A 240 -10.03 1.37 -10.20
C HIS A 240 -9.38 0.99 -8.87
N LEU A 241 -9.33 -0.31 -8.57
CA LEU A 241 -8.34 -0.83 -7.63
C LEU A 241 -7.01 -1.04 -8.35
N LEU A 242 -5.92 -1.11 -7.60
CA LEU A 242 -4.59 -1.31 -8.14
C LEU A 242 -4.07 -2.69 -7.76
N HIS A 243 -3.96 -3.59 -8.73
CA HIS A 243 -3.25 -4.85 -8.53
C HIS A 243 -1.75 -4.62 -8.65
N ILE A 244 -1.03 -4.79 -7.54
CA ILE A 244 0.42 -4.59 -7.48
C ILE A 244 1.10 -5.95 -7.40
N GLU A 245 2.08 -6.21 -8.28
CA GLU A 245 2.99 -7.35 -8.20
C GLU A 245 4.41 -6.83 -7.93
N PHE A 246 5.14 -7.44 -6.99
CA PHE A 246 6.46 -6.97 -6.57
C PHE A 246 7.62 -7.76 -7.19
N ILE A 247 7.38 -9.02 -7.54
CA ILE A 247 8.40 -9.97 -8.00
C ILE A 247 7.95 -10.56 -9.35
N PRO A 248 8.84 -10.64 -10.36
CA PRO A 248 10.28 -10.33 -10.34
C PRO A 248 10.63 -8.84 -10.43
N GLN A 249 9.66 -8.00 -10.76
CA GLN A 249 9.77 -6.54 -10.82
C GLN A 249 8.45 -5.91 -10.39
N LEU A 250 8.49 -4.63 -10.00
CA LEU A 250 7.27 -3.87 -9.72
C LEU A 250 6.40 -3.74 -10.97
N GLU A 251 5.21 -4.30 -10.90
CA GLU A 251 4.14 -4.12 -11.88
C GLU A 251 2.89 -3.62 -11.17
N ALA A 252 2.19 -2.68 -11.79
CA ALA A 252 0.98 -2.09 -11.26
C ALA A 252 -0.06 -2.03 -12.37
N ARG A 253 -1.20 -2.71 -12.16
CA ARG A 253 -2.30 -2.81 -13.12
C ARG A 253 -3.59 -2.32 -12.48
N ALA A 254 -4.21 -1.34 -13.12
CA ALA A 254 -5.54 -0.88 -12.73
C ALA A 254 -6.60 -1.94 -13.05
N ILE A 255 -7.44 -2.25 -12.06
CA ILE A 255 -8.56 -3.19 -12.14
C ILE A 255 -9.84 -2.36 -11.96
N PRO A 256 -10.71 -2.26 -12.97
CA PRO A 256 -11.89 -1.41 -12.91
C PRO A 256 -12.86 -1.91 -11.85
N LEU A 257 -13.47 -0.98 -11.12
CA LEU A 257 -14.63 -1.27 -10.29
C LEU A 257 -15.90 -1.39 -11.15
N PRO A 258 -16.85 -2.27 -10.80
CA PRO A 258 -18.12 -2.37 -11.50
C PRO A 258 -18.97 -1.11 -11.26
N THR A 259 -19.79 -0.75 -12.26
CA THR A 259 -20.87 0.22 -12.07
C THR A 259 -22.12 -0.52 -11.62
N THR A 260 -22.67 -0.15 -10.47
CA THR A 260 -23.79 -0.87 -9.83
C THR A 260 -24.96 0.06 -9.51
N GLU A 261 -26.13 -0.55 -9.34
CA GLU A 261 -27.33 0.12 -8.82
C GLU A 261 -27.90 -0.72 -7.67
N PRO A 262 -27.95 -0.18 -6.44
CA PRO A 262 -27.41 1.13 -6.05
C PRO A 262 -25.87 1.21 -6.15
N PRO A 263 -25.29 2.42 -6.22
CA PRO A 263 -23.85 2.60 -6.16
C PRO A 263 -23.30 2.24 -4.77
N PHE A 264 -21.98 2.17 -4.65
CA PHE A 264 -21.29 1.81 -3.41
C PHE A 264 -20.09 2.71 -3.16
N SER A 265 -19.66 2.75 -1.91
CA SER A 265 -18.47 3.47 -1.46
C SER A 265 -17.69 2.64 -0.43
N PHE A 266 -16.41 2.97 -0.27
CA PHE A 266 -15.64 2.47 0.86
C PHE A 266 -15.72 3.49 1.99
N VAL A 267 -15.94 3.00 3.22
CA VAL A 267 -15.90 3.84 4.41
C VAL A 267 -14.69 3.49 5.23
N ILE A 268 -13.87 4.49 5.53
CA ILE A 268 -12.72 4.37 6.41
C ILE A 268 -13.11 4.83 7.80
N ALA A 269 -12.77 4.03 8.82
CA ALA A 269 -12.94 4.40 10.22
C ALA A 269 -11.64 4.14 10.99
N ASN A 270 -10.99 5.22 11.42
CA ASN A 270 -9.77 5.20 12.21
C ASN A 270 -10.07 4.84 13.67
N THR A 271 -9.30 3.90 14.23
CA THR A 271 -9.40 3.50 15.64
C THR A 271 -9.02 4.63 16.60
N LEU A 272 -8.21 5.59 16.13
CA LEU A 272 -7.49 6.60 16.91
C LEU A 272 -6.48 6.00 17.92
N VAL A 273 -6.17 4.72 17.77
CA VAL A 273 -5.13 4.05 18.55
C VAL A 273 -3.80 4.17 17.81
N THR A 274 -2.85 4.88 18.41
CA THR A 274 -1.48 4.97 17.92
C THR A 274 -0.61 3.92 18.59
N SER A 275 -0.02 2.99 17.83
CA SER A 275 0.93 2.03 18.39
C SER A 275 2.32 2.67 18.57
N ASN A 276 2.88 2.65 19.78
CA ASN A 276 4.21 3.21 20.07
C ASN A 276 5.33 2.27 19.56
N LYS A 277 5.97 2.61 18.43
CA LYS A 277 7.06 1.85 17.78
C LYS A 277 8.23 1.58 18.70
N LYS A 278 8.62 2.52 19.56
CA LYS A 278 9.85 2.38 20.37
C LYS A 278 9.70 1.30 21.44
N VAL A 279 8.50 1.14 21.99
CA VAL A 279 8.20 0.21 23.08
C VAL A 279 7.73 -1.16 22.55
N THR A 280 6.85 -1.14 21.55
CA THR A 280 6.23 -2.38 21.04
C THR A 280 7.12 -3.11 20.04
N ALA A 281 8.12 -2.44 19.44
CA ALA A 281 8.87 -3.04 18.34
C ALA A 281 9.52 -4.38 18.71
N LYS A 282 10.04 -4.59 19.91
CA LYS A 282 10.70 -5.86 20.27
C LYS A 282 9.80 -7.10 20.07
N TYR A 283 8.52 -6.97 20.46
CA TYR A 283 7.54 -8.07 20.50
C TYR A 283 6.63 -8.12 19.27
N HIS A 284 6.48 -6.96 18.62
CA HIS A 284 5.56 -6.75 17.52
C HIS A 284 6.31 -6.50 16.22
N TYR A 285 7.16 -5.48 16.12
CA TYR A 285 7.76 -5.07 14.84
C TYR A 285 9.07 -5.79 14.47
N ASN A 286 10.03 -5.98 15.36
CA ASN A 286 11.32 -6.65 15.14
C ASN A 286 11.16 -8.17 14.96
N LEU A 287 10.14 -8.78 15.59
CA LEU A 287 9.66 -10.13 15.27
C LEU A 287 9.16 -10.24 13.81
N ARG A 288 8.83 -9.09 13.20
CA ARG A 288 8.10 -8.95 11.93
C ARG A 288 8.88 -8.19 10.85
N VAL A 289 10.02 -7.58 11.16
CA VAL A 289 10.91 -6.88 10.22
C VAL A 289 12.34 -6.88 10.77
N SER A 290 13.24 -7.66 10.14
CA SER A 290 14.67 -7.66 10.46
C SER A 290 15.48 -6.95 9.37
N ARG A 291 16.36 -6.00 9.77
CA ARG A 291 17.30 -5.27 8.90
C ARG A 291 18.73 -5.39 9.40
N ARG A 292 19.65 -5.88 8.56
CA ARG A 292 21.08 -5.67 8.74
C ARG A 292 21.54 -4.40 8.02
N PRO A 293 22.30 -3.49 8.66
CA PRO A 293 22.85 -2.33 7.99
C PRO A 293 24.25 -2.62 7.43
N ASP A 294 24.37 -3.26 6.26
CA ASP A 294 25.71 -3.41 5.68
C ASP A 294 25.78 -3.48 4.14
N ARG A 295 26.77 -2.72 3.67
CA ARG A 295 27.22 -2.45 2.31
C ARG A 295 27.77 -3.69 1.62
N VAL A 296 26.99 -4.47 0.87
CA VAL A 296 27.60 -5.33 -0.19
C VAL A 296 26.66 -5.53 -1.38
N SER A 297 27.19 -5.28 -2.59
CA SER A 297 26.55 -5.67 -3.85
C SER A 297 26.81 -7.14 -4.07
N PHE A 298 25.76 -7.95 -4.09
CA PHE A 298 25.87 -9.33 -4.54
C PHE A 298 24.89 -9.59 -5.68
N SER A 299 25.43 -10.17 -6.74
CA SER A 299 24.73 -10.75 -7.87
C SER A 299 24.32 -12.18 -7.50
N VAL A 300 23.02 -12.45 -7.43
CA VAL A 300 22.52 -13.82 -7.35
C VAL A 300 22.54 -14.40 -8.77
N ARG A 301 23.41 -15.38 -9.01
CA ARG A 301 23.28 -16.25 -10.18
C ARG A 301 22.27 -17.35 -9.83
N ILE A 302 21.00 -17.16 -10.20
CA ILE A 302 20.09 -18.31 -10.30
C ILE A 302 20.42 -19.00 -11.62
N ALA A 303 21.25 -20.03 -11.56
CA ALA A 303 21.48 -20.91 -12.69
C ALA A 303 20.28 -21.88 -12.77
N LEU A 304 19.25 -21.52 -13.54
CA LEU A 304 18.30 -22.50 -14.07
C LEU A 304 19.04 -23.28 -15.15
N VAL A 305 19.80 -24.31 -14.76
CA VAL A 305 20.43 -25.23 -15.70
C VAL A 305 19.44 -26.38 -15.95
N PRO A 306 18.98 -26.60 -17.18
CA PRO A 306 18.30 -27.85 -17.53
C PRO A 306 19.29 -28.99 -17.35
N ALA A 307 18.91 -30.04 -16.64
CA ALA A 307 19.78 -31.20 -16.45
C ALA A 307 20.14 -31.83 -17.82
N GLY A 308 21.41 -31.73 -18.22
CA GLY A 308 21.96 -32.40 -19.40
C GLY A 308 22.76 -31.53 -20.39
N ALA A 309 22.88 -30.21 -20.21
CA ALA A 309 23.71 -29.37 -21.07
C ALA A 309 25.10 -29.13 -20.46
N GLU A 310 26.16 -29.37 -21.25
CA GLU A 310 27.52 -28.94 -20.90
C GLU A 310 27.61 -27.40 -20.81
N PRO A 311 28.51 -26.85 -19.99
CA PRO A 311 28.57 -25.42 -19.71
C PRO A 311 29.25 -24.68 -20.87
N GLU A 312 28.54 -24.48 -21.97
CA GLU A 312 28.90 -23.40 -22.89
C GLU A 312 28.48 -22.07 -22.29
N VAL A 313 29.45 -21.17 -22.22
CA VAL A 313 29.34 -19.80 -21.70
C VAL A 313 28.43 -19.00 -22.64
N ALA A 314 27.12 -19.18 -22.48
CA ALA A 314 26.15 -18.26 -23.03
C ALA A 314 26.17 -17.01 -22.16
N THR A 315 26.68 -15.91 -22.72
CA THR A 315 26.59 -14.55 -22.18
C THR A 315 25.12 -14.12 -22.18
N VAL A 316 24.35 -14.65 -21.24
CA VAL A 316 22.95 -14.26 -21.00
C VAL A 316 22.99 -13.02 -20.11
N GLY A 317 22.33 -11.97 -20.59
CA GLY A 317 22.34 -10.62 -20.04
C GLY A 317 22.17 -10.59 -18.53
N THR A 318 23.02 -9.78 -17.90
CA THR A 318 22.96 -9.39 -16.50
C THR A 318 21.53 -8.96 -16.14
N LEU A 319 20.77 -9.82 -15.45
CA LEU A 319 19.58 -9.43 -14.67
C LEU A 319 20.06 -8.65 -13.43
N THR A 320 20.78 -7.55 -13.66
CA THR A 320 21.07 -6.51 -12.67
C THR A 320 20.02 -5.44 -12.81
N HIS A 321 18.80 -5.71 -12.35
CA HIS A 321 17.78 -4.68 -12.15
C HIS A 321 17.24 -4.79 -10.71
N ALA A 322 17.78 -3.89 -9.87
CA ALA A 322 17.18 -3.25 -8.70
C ALA A 322 16.53 -4.05 -7.54
N TYR A 323 16.31 -5.37 -7.60
CA TYR A 323 15.67 -6.12 -6.49
C TYR A 323 16.62 -6.88 -5.57
N SER A 324 17.92 -6.70 -5.72
CA SER A 324 18.93 -7.27 -4.82
C SER A 324 19.32 -6.28 -3.73
N ARG A 325 18.57 -6.25 -2.60
CA ARG A 325 19.01 -5.88 -1.22
C ARG A 325 17.79 -5.71 -0.26
N PRO A 326 18.01 -5.90 1.05
CA PRO A 326 17.35 -6.94 1.84
C PRO A 326 15.82 -6.88 1.77
N HIS A 327 15.18 -8.00 1.40
CA HIS A 327 13.76 -8.17 1.66
C HIS A 327 13.55 -8.17 3.18
N PHE A 328 13.01 -7.06 3.68
CA PHE A 328 12.40 -6.99 4.99
C PHE A 328 11.37 -8.10 5.05
N GLN A 329 11.61 -9.12 5.86
CA GLN A 329 10.65 -10.19 6.05
C GLN A 329 10.42 -10.33 7.53
N VAL A 330 9.17 -10.61 7.86
CA VAL A 330 8.78 -11.14 9.15
C VAL A 330 9.66 -12.32 9.49
N VAL A 331 10.29 -12.30 10.67
CA VAL A 331 11.19 -13.39 11.10
C VAL A 331 10.44 -14.72 11.00
N GLU A 332 9.19 -14.78 11.48
CA GLU A 332 8.36 -15.99 11.33
C GLU A 332 8.10 -16.39 9.88
N CYS A 333 7.92 -15.44 8.95
CA CYS A 333 7.76 -15.73 7.52
C CYS A 333 9.06 -16.19 6.88
N ARG A 334 10.21 -15.63 7.31
CA ARG A 334 11.55 -16.02 6.86
C ARG A 334 11.87 -17.43 7.35
N LEU A 335 11.62 -17.72 8.62
CA LEU A 335 11.77 -19.06 9.20
C LEU A 335 10.85 -20.07 8.50
N GLY A 336 9.59 -19.71 8.28
CA GLY A 336 8.66 -20.55 7.54
C GLY A 336 9.09 -20.80 6.09
N ALA A 337 9.63 -19.79 5.40
CA ALA A 337 10.15 -19.96 4.03
C ALA A 337 11.37 -20.90 3.99
N LEU A 338 12.26 -20.82 4.98
CA LEU A 338 13.39 -21.74 5.12
C LEU A 338 12.94 -23.18 5.41
N LEU A 339 12.01 -23.35 6.36
CA LEU A 339 11.44 -24.66 6.69
C LEU A 339 10.71 -25.29 5.49
N LEU A 340 9.92 -24.50 4.76
CA LEU A 340 9.28 -24.95 3.52
C LEU A 340 10.30 -25.31 2.44
N SER A 341 11.34 -24.48 2.27
CA SER A 341 12.41 -24.77 1.31
C SER A 341 13.07 -26.12 1.62
N LYS A 342 13.37 -26.37 2.90
CA LYS A 342 13.95 -27.64 3.33
C LYS A 342 12.99 -28.81 3.10
N HIS A 343 11.73 -28.68 3.50
CA HIS A 343 10.71 -29.72 3.33
C HIS A 343 10.51 -30.09 1.85
N LEU A 344 10.54 -29.09 0.95
CA LEU A 344 10.35 -29.26 -0.49
C LEU A 344 11.66 -29.55 -1.25
N ASN A 345 12.79 -29.70 -0.55
CA ASN A 345 14.11 -29.91 -1.12
C ASN A 345 14.51 -28.85 -2.18
N LEU A 346 14.20 -27.59 -1.90
CA LEU A 346 14.54 -26.44 -2.73
C LEU A 346 15.94 -25.88 -2.38
N PRO A 347 16.62 -25.18 -3.31
CA PRO A 347 18.03 -24.82 -3.16
C PRO A 347 18.30 -23.68 -2.14
N PHE A 348 17.30 -23.21 -1.40
CA PHE A 348 17.48 -22.13 -0.42
C PHE A 348 17.89 -22.69 0.94
N LYS A 349 18.99 -22.15 1.46
CA LYS A 349 19.61 -22.52 2.75
C LYS A 349 19.49 -21.36 3.75
N PRO A 350 19.66 -21.61 5.06
CA PRO A 350 19.70 -20.53 6.06
C PRO A 350 20.81 -19.48 5.85
N THR A 351 21.83 -19.81 5.06
CA THR A 351 22.90 -18.90 4.65
C THR A 351 22.64 -18.20 3.32
N SER A 352 21.59 -18.58 2.59
CA SER A 352 21.23 -17.97 1.30
C SER A 352 20.78 -16.52 1.52
N ARG A 353 21.52 -15.57 0.95
CA ARG A 353 21.15 -14.15 0.92
C ARG A 353 21.00 -13.65 -0.52
N PRO A 354 19.95 -12.85 -0.83
CA PRO A 354 18.81 -12.53 0.04
C PRO A 354 17.98 -13.78 0.39
N PHE A 355 17.33 -13.76 1.56
CA PHE A 355 16.47 -14.87 2.00
C PHE A 355 15.27 -15.04 1.06
N PRO A 356 14.83 -16.28 0.79
CA PRO A 356 13.69 -16.51 -0.07
C PRO A 356 12.40 -15.98 0.57
N SER A 357 11.53 -15.34 -0.22
CA SER A 357 10.15 -15.07 0.19
C SER A 357 9.25 -16.27 -0.05
N TYR A 358 8.08 -16.32 0.57
CA TYR A 358 7.09 -17.35 0.27
C TYR A 358 6.70 -17.39 -1.22
N LYS A 359 6.61 -16.24 -1.89
CA LYS A 359 6.38 -16.20 -3.33
C LYS A 359 7.53 -16.85 -4.11
N MET A 360 8.78 -16.65 -3.68
CA MET A 360 9.95 -17.31 -4.32
C MET A 360 9.92 -18.82 -4.12
N ILE A 361 9.53 -19.31 -2.93
CA ILE A 361 9.36 -20.75 -2.67
C ILE A 361 8.27 -21.33 -3.57
N LEU A 362 7.11 -20.68 -3.64
CA LEU A 362 6.01 -21.07 -4.52
C LEU A 362 6.46 -21.17 -5.98
N SER A 363 7.09 -20.12 -6.49
CA SER A 363 7.61 -20.08 -7.87
C SER A 363 8.68 -21.15 -8.10
N ALA A 364 9.59 -21.37 -7.15
CA ALA A 364 10.64 -22.39 -7.28
C ALA A 364 10.05 -23.80 -7.31
N TYR A 365 9.03 -24.09 -6.49
CA TYR A 365 8.35 -25.38 -6.48
C TYR A 365 7.71 -25.72 -7.84
N PHE A 366 6.96 -24.78 -8.43
CA PHE A 366 6.30 -25.03 -9.72
C PHE A 366 7.27 -24.98 -10.92
N ASN A 367 8.41 -24.30 -10.80
CA ASN A 367 9.41 -24.21 -11.87
C ASN A 367 10.51 -25.29 -11.81
N THR A 368 10.66 -25.99 -10.68
CA THR A 368 11.66 -27.07 -10.56
C THR A 368 11.03 -28.38 -11.07
N PRO A 369 11.64 -29.07 -12.06
CA PRO A 369 11.15 -30.38 -12.48
C PRO A 369 11.22 -31.37 -11.31
N PRO A 370 10.23 -32.27 -11.16
CA PRO A 370 10.27 -33.27 -10.11
C PRO A 370 11.55 -34.11 -10.24
N PRO A 371 12.11 -34.61 -9.12
CA PRO A 371 13.24 -35.52 -9.19
C PRO A 371 12.87 -36.70 -10.09
N PRO A 372 13.80 -37.19 -10.93
CA PRO A 372 13.54 -38.38 -11.74
C PRO A 372 13.08 -39.51 -10.81
N PRO A 373 12.07 -40.30 -11.20
CA PRO A 373 11.64 -41.42 -10.39
C PRO A 373 12.87 -42.27 -10.08
N GLY A 374 13.14 -42.46 -8.79
CA GLY A 374 14.24 -43.33 -8.36
C GLY A 374 14.08 -44.71 -8.99
N PRO A 375 15.19 -45.47 -9.17
CA PRO A 375 15.10 -46.80 -9.73
C PRO A 375 14.06 -47.61 -8.95
N ALA A 376 13.05 -48.14 -9.66
CA ALA A 376 12.04 -49.00 -9.06
C ALA A 376 12.77 -50.09 -8.26
N PRO A 377 12.44 -50.31 -6.99
CA PRO A 377 13.10 -51.33 -6.18
C PRO A 377 12.91 -52.68 -6.87
N LYS A 378 13.97 -53.20 -7.49
CA LYS A 378 13.98 -54.54 -8.08
C LYS A 378 13.92 -55.55 -6.92
N GLY A 379 12.84 -56.30 -6.85
CA GLY A 379 12.76 -57.52 -6.04
C GLY A 379 12.25 -57.34 -4.61
N ARG A 380 10.99 -56.94 -4.43
CA ARG A 380 10.21 -57.36 -3.26
C ARG A 380 8.87 -57.93 -3.72
N HIS A 381 8.64 -59.21 -3.41
CA HIS A 381 7.32 -59.80 -3.46
C HIS A 381 6.36 -58.99 -2.57
N PRO A 382 5.07 -58.90 -2.93
CA PRO A 382 4.09 -58.21 -2.10
C PRO A 382 4.02 -58.90 -0.72
N PRO A 383 4.10 -58.15 0.41
CA PRO A 383 3.94 -58.75 1.72
C PRO A 383 2.49 -59.24 1.88
N THR A 384 2.34 -60.50 2.27
CA THR A 384 1.05 -61.17 2.50
C THR A 384 0.33 -60.71 3.78
N HIS A 385 0.84 -59.71 4.50
CA HIS A 385 0.15 -59.08 5.62
C HIS A 385 0.43 -57.58 5.63
N LEU A 386 -0.63 -56.78 5.49
CA LEU A 386 -0.63 -55.33 5.69
C LEU A 386 -0.67 -55.02 7.20
N PRO A 387 0.32 -54.32 7.77
CA PRO A 387 0.16 -53.62 9.04
C PRO A 387 -0.59 -52.30 8.83
N PRO A 388 -1.27 -51.77 9.87
CA PRO A 388 -2.08 -50.57 9.75
C PRO A 388 -1.22 -49.32 9.48
N THR A 389 -1.46 -48.72 8.30
CA THR A 389 -1.37 -47.29 7.94
C THR A 389 -0.17 -46.47 8.48
N LEU A 390 0.88 -46.36 7.67
CA LEU A 390 1.71 -45.16 7.58
C LEU A 390 1.03 -44.14 6.63
N PRO A 391 1.11 -42.82 6.88
CA PRO A 391 0.54 -41.83 5.97
C PRO A 391 1.32 -41.81 4.65
N THR A 392 0.69 -42.28 3.59
CA THR A 392 1.13 -42.13 2.21
C THR A 392 1.23 -40.65 1.85
N VAL A 393 2.41 -40.21 1.41
CA VAL A 393 2.61 -38.94 0.70
C VAL A 393 1.59 -38.89 -0.46
N PRO A 394 0.74 -37.86 -0.57
CA PRO A 394 -0.22 -37.81 -1.65
C PRO A 394 0.52 -37.69 -2.98
N ALA A 395 0.11 -38.50 -3.96
CA ALA A 395 0.61 -38.40 -5.33
C ALA A 395 0.35 -36.98 -5.87
N LEU A 396 1.37 -36.39 -6.50
CA LEU A 396 1.24 -35.10 -7.18
C LEU A 396 0.12 -35.17 -8.25
N PRO A 397 -0.80 -34.19 -8.30
CA PRO A 397 -1.86 -34.19 -9.31
C PRO A 397 -1.27 -33.95 -10.72
N SER A 398 -1.60 -34.86 -11.64
CA SER A 398 -1.23 -34.83 -13.06
C SER A 398 -2.10 -33.87 -13.86
N SER A 399 -2.11 -32.58 -13.51
CA SER A 399 -2.82 -31.55 -14.29
C SER A 399 -1.94 -30.33 -14.52
N ARG A 400 -0.91 -30.48 -15.37
CA ARG A 400 -0.31 -29.34 -16.07
C ARG A 400 -1.35 -28.83 -17.08
N LEU A 401 -2.21 -27.92 -16.64
CA LEU A 401 -3.25 -27.29 -17.45
C LEU A 401 -2.73 -26.01 -18.14
N PRO A 402 -3.32 -25.60 -19.28
CA PRO A 402 -2.87 -24.48 -20.11
C PRO A 402 -3.02 -23.10 -19.42
N PRO A 403 -2.41 -22.03 -19.95
CA PRO A 403 -2.26 -20.75 -19.25
C PRO A 403 -3.55 -19.93 -19.28
N ASN A 404 -4.42 -20.15 -18.29
CA ASN A 404 -5.46 -19.20 -17.90
C ASN A 404 -5.22 -18.74 -16.47
N GLN A 405 -5.68 -17.54 -16.08
CA GLN A 405 -5.53 -16.97 -14.73
C GLN A 405 -5.98 -17.90 -13.58
N GLU A 406 -6.76 -18.94 -13.88
CA GLU A 406 -7.09 -20.04 -12.96
C GLU A 406 -5.85 -20.78 -12.42
N THR A 407 -4.70 -20.68 -13.09
CA THR A 407 -3.44 -21.29 -12.64
C THR A 407 -2.96 -20.74 -11.30
N LYS A 408 -2.94 -19.41 -11.10
CA LYS A 408 -2.36 -18.82 -9.86
C LYS A 408 -3.18 -19.16 -8.61
N SER A 409 -4.50 -19.05 -8.66
CA SER A 409 -5.38 -19.44 -7.54
C SER A 409 -5.32 -20.95 -7.28
N HIS A 410 -5.22 -21.76 -8.33
CA HIS A 410 -5.08 -23.21 -8.21
C HIS A 410 -3.72 -23.61 -7.61
N GLU A 411 -2.63 -22.99 -8.06
CA GLU A 411 -1.28 -23.14 -7.50
C GLU A 411 -1.28 -22.85 -6.00
N LEU A 412 -1.89 -21.74 -5.57
CA LEU A 412 -2.00 -21.39 -4.16
C LEU A 412 -2.82 -22.40 -3.35
N LYS A 413 -3.94 -22.90 -3.89
CA LYS A 413 -4.76 -23.94 -3.25
C LYS A 413 -3.99 -25.25 -3.05
N ILE A 414 -3.27 -25.70 -4.08
CA ILE A 414 -2.38 -26.87 -3.98
C ILE A 414 -1.29 -26.62 -2.93
N PHE A 415 -0.65 -25.45 -3.02
CA PHE A 415 0.49 -25.12 -2.19
C PHE A 415 0.11 -25.01 -0.71
N MET A 416 -1.09 -24.52 -0.39
CA MET A 416 -1.62 -24.53 0.99
C MET A 416 -1.63 -25.94 1.61
N GLY A 417 -1.93 -26.98 0.82
CA GLY A 417 -1.83 -28.37 1.28
C GLY A 417 -0.40 -28.77 1.67
N LEU A 418 0.60 -28.31 0.91
CA LEU A 418 2.02 -28.52 1.23
C LEU A 418 2.46 -27.72 2.45
N VAL A 419 1.98 -26.49 2.59
CA VAL A 419 2.25 -25.65 3.76
C VAL A 419 1.70 -26.31 5.02
N LEU A 420 0.49 -26.89 4.96
CA LEU A 420 -0.10 -27.67 6.05
C LEU A 420 0.77 -28.89 6.40
N GLN A 421 1.29 -29.62 5.41
CA GLN A 421 2.14 -30.79 5.66
C GLN A 421 3.50 -30.43 6.25
N ALA A 422 4.10 -29.32 5.81
CA ALA A 422 5.43 -28.91 6.22
C ALA A 422 5.45 -28.19 7.57
N LEU A 423 4.45 -27.33 7.80
CA LEU A 423 4.43 -26.38 8.91
C LEU A 423 3.26 -26.59 9.87
N GLY A 424 2.20 -27.29 9.46
CA GLY A 424 1.01 -27.51 10.28
C GLY A 424 0.96 -28.89 10.94
N GLY A 425 0.01 -29.07 11.86
CA GLY A 425 -0.19 -30.30 12.63
C GLY A 425 -0.30 -30.06 14.15
N PRO A 426 -0.69 -31.08 14.93
CA PRO A 426 -0.86 -30.94 16.38
C PRO A 426 0.40 -30.38 17.06
N GLY A 427 0.23 -29.36 17.90
CA GLY A 427 1.31 -28.69 18.63
C GLY A 427 2.01 -27.54 17.87
N LEU A 428 1.92 -27.47 16.54
CA LEU A 428 2.56 -26.38 15.76
C LEU A 428 1.77 -25.07 15.78
N GLU A 429 0.51 -25.11 16.18
CA GLU A 429 -0.31 -23.92 16.43
C GLU A 429 0.17 -23.12 17.66
N GLU A 430 0.83 -23.79 18.62
CA GLU A 430 1.43 -23.13 19.78
C GLU A 430 2.75 -22.41 19.45
N GLY A 431 3.28 -22.62 18.24
CA GLY A 431 4.53 -22.08 17.77
C GLY A 431 5.75 -22.94 18.11
N MET A 432 6.92 -22.51 17.62
CA MET A 432 8.21 -23.21 17.78
C MET A 432 9.26 -22.32 18.42
N THR A 433 10.14 -22.86 19.26
CA THR A 433 11.30 -22.13 19.79
C THR A 433 12.41 -21.98 18.73
N TRP A 434 13.42 -21.16 19.00
CA TRP A 434 14.60 -21.10 18.14
C TRP A 434 15.27 -22.48 17.98
N GLU A 435 15.35 -23.24 19.07
CA GLU A 435 16.00 -24.55 19.14
C GLU A 435 15.24 -25.58 18.28
N GLU A 436 13.91 -25.61 18.36
CA GLU A 436 13.07 -26.49 17.54
C GLU A 436 13.17 -26.15 16.04
N VAL A 437 13.22 -24.86 15.69
CA VAL A 437 13.40 -24.44 14.29
C VAL A 437 14.79 -24.79 13.79
N ALA A 438 15.82 -24.61 14.62
CA ALA A 438 17.21 -24.92 14.29
C ALA A 438 17.42 -26.42 14.09
N GLU A 439 16.84 -27.26 14.95
CA GLU A 439 16.81 -28.72 14.81
C GLU A 439 16.16 -29.12 13.49
N ARG A 440 14.97 -28.58 13.18
CA ARG A 440 14.29 -28.83 11.91
C ARG A 440 15.09 -28.36 10.71
N LEU A 441 15.89 -27.31 10.82
CA LEU A 441 16.76 -26.82 9.74
C LEU A 441 18.12 -27.52 9.70
N GLU A 442 18.45 -28.38 10.67
CA GLU A 442 19.76 -29.02 10.85
C GLU A 442 20.92 -28.01 10.91
N ILE A 443 20.73 -26.92 11.65
CA ILE A 443 21.80 -25.95 11.93
C ILE A 443 21.85 -25.57 13.41
N PRO A 444 22.98 -25.07 13.94
CA PRO A 444 23.05 -24.58 15.32
C PRO A 444 22.10 -23.39 15.56
N ALA A 445 21.44 -23.34 16.71
CA ALA A 445 20.49 -22.27 17.05
C ALA A 445 21.12 -20.87 17.06
N GLU A 446 22.36 -20.74 17.54
CA GLU A 446 23.09 -19.45 17.54
C GLU A 446 23.45 -18.99 16.12
N GLU A 447 23.78 -19.93 15.23
CA GLU A 447 23.99 -19.65 13.81
C GLU A 447 22.67 -19.22 13.14
N LEU A 448 21.56 -19.87 13.45
CA LEU A 448 20.24 -19.48 12.95
C LEU A 448 19.86 -18.07 13.41
N LYS A 449 20.00 -17.78 14.72
CA LYS A 449 19.69 -16.48 15.32
C LYS A 449 20.49 -15.36 14.65
N SER A 450 21.81 -15.50 14.55
CA SER A 450 22.71 -14.50 13.95
C SER A 450 22.50 -14.30 12.44
N ASN A 451 21.99 -15.33 11.75
CA ASN A 451 21.68 -15.24 10.33
C ASN A 451 20.31 -14.60 10.05
N VAL A 452 19.29 -14.94 10.84
CA VAL A 452 17.89 -14.58 10.56
C VAL A 452 17.47 -13.29 11.24
N ALA A 453 18.00 -12.98 12.41
CA ALA A 453 17.65 -11.79 13.18
C ALA A 453 18.83 -10.82 13.27
N ASP A 454 18.60 -9.57 12.86
CA ASP A 454 19.58 -8.48 12.86
C ASP A 454 19.40 -7.55 14.09
N ARG A 455 18.38 -7.83 14.91
CA ARG A 455 18.02 -7.14 16.16
C ARG A 455 17.56 -8.18 17.17
N GLU A 456 17.45 -7.78 18.43
CA GLU A 456 16.86 -8.62 19.46
C GLU A 456 15.39 -8.92 19.12
N VAL A 457 15.07 -10.21 19.04
CA VAL A 457 13.76 -10.74 18.69
C VAL A 457 13.33 -11.67 19.80
N GLU A 458 12.28 -11.28 20.52
CA GLU A 458 11.66 -12.09 21.56
C GLU A 458 10.24 -12.45 21.14
N PRO A 459 10.01 -13.67 20.63
CA PRO A 459 8.66 -14.16 20.41
C PRO A 459 7.87 -14.14 21.72
N LYS A 460 6.57 -13.83 21.61
CA LYS A 460 5.63 -13.96 22.73
C LYS A 460 5.67 -15.40 23.25
N ASP A 461 5.86 -15.56 24.56
CA ASP A 461 6.01 -16.86 25.23
C ASP A 461 7.20 -17.70 24.74
N GLY A 462 8.19 -17.09 24.08
CA GLY A 462 9.39 -17.80 23.59
C GLY A 462 9.16 -18.62 22.31
N LYS A 463 7.97 -18.57 21.69
CA LYS A 463 7.58 -19.40 20.54
C LYS A 463 7.14 -18.58 19.32
N PHE A 464 7.68 -18.94 18.16
CA PHE A 464 7.33 -18.40 16.85
C PHE A 464 6.09 -19.08 16.26
N LYS A 465 5.03 -18.33 15.99
CA LYS A 465 3.77 -18.83 15.40
C LYS A 465 3.87 -19.07 13.87
N ILE A 466 4.92 -19.74 13.42
CA ILE A 466 5.30 -19.89 12.00
C ILE A 466 4.16 -20.41 11.12
N TRP A 467 3.49 -21.47 11.57
CA TRP A 467 2.34 -22.06 10.86
C TRP A 467 1.23 -21.05 10.61
N LEU A 468 0.79 -20.35 11.65
CA LEU A 468 -0.31 -19.39 11.55
C LEU A 468 0.03 -18.25 10.60
N ARG A 469 1.29 -17.77 10.60
CA ARG A 469 1.71 -16.73 9.64
C ARG A 469 1.78 -17.24 8.21
N ALA A 470 2.26 -18.47 7.99
CA ALA A 470 2.25 -19.07 6.67
C ALA A 470 0.79 -19.23 6.17
N ARG A 471 -0.09 -19.79 7.00
CA ARG A 471 -1.52 -19.93 6.70
C ARG A 471 -2.16 -18.60 6.33
N HIS A 472 -1.92 -17.56 7.12
CA HIS A 472 -2.37 -16.20 6.80
C HIS A 472 -1.87 -15.76 5.43
N VAL A 473 -0.55 -15.76 5.21
CA VAL A 473 0.03 -15.22 3.98
C VAL A 473 -0.49 -15.90 2.72
N PHE A 474 -0.54 -17.24 2.71
CA PHE A 474 -1.01 -17.97 1.53
C PHE A 474 -2.53 -17.84 1.32
N SER A 475 -3.33 -17.86 2.40
CA SER A 475 -4.78 -17.68 2.29
C SER A 475 -5.16 -16.24 1.89
N GLU A 476 -4.42 -15.24 2.38
CA GLU A 476 -4.64 -13.84 2.03
C GLU A 476 -4.23 -13.56 0.58
N ALA A 477 -3.11 -14.12 0.13
CA ALA A 477 -2.73 -14.05 -1.28
C ALA A 477 -3.78 -14.70 -2.19
N LEU A 478 -4.39 -15.81 -1.77
CA LEU A 478 -5.49 -16.44 -2.51
C LEU A 478 -6.71 -15.52 -2.58
N ARG A 479 -7.11 -14.91 -1.46
CA ARG A 479 -8.23 -13.95 -1.42
C ARG A 479 -8.02 -12.76 -2.35
N VAL A 480 -6.79 -12.23 -2.46
CA VAL A 480 -6.46 -11.18 -3.43
C VAL A 480 -6.79 -11.60 -4.87
N TYR A 481 -6.38 -12.81 -5.27
CA TYR A 481 -6.67 -13.31 -6.62
C TYR A 481 -8.16 -13.59 -6.84
N GLU A 482 -8.86 -14.11 -5.84
CA GLU A 482 -10.32 -14.36 -5.92
C GLU A 482 -11.10 -13.04 -6.00
N PHE A 483 -10.75 -12.03 -5.19
CA PHE A 483 -11.33 -10.69 -5.24
C PHE A 483 -11.10 -10.03 -6.61
N LYS A 484 -9.86 -10.10 -7.12
CA LYS A 484 -9.52 -9.60 -8.46
C LYS A 484 -10.34 -10.27 -9.55
N LYS A 485 -10.46 -11.60 -9.50
CA LYS A 485 -11.21 -12.37 -10.50
C LYS A 485 -12.68 -11.96 -10.52
N LEU A 486 -13.31 -11.80 -9.34
CA LEU A 486 -14.69 -11.34 -9.24
C LEU A 486 -14.90 -9.97 -9.92
N LEU A 487 -13.98 -9.02 -9.74
CA LEU A 487 -14.04 -7.72 -10.41
C LEU A 487 -13.89 -7.83 -11.93
N GLU A 488 -12.91 -8.61 -12.40
CA GLU A 488 -12.65 -8.79 -13.84
C GLU A 488 -13.80 -9.52 -14.54
N ASP A 489 -14.35 -10.58 -13.93
CA ASP A 489 -15.47 -11.35 -14.48
C ASP A 489 -16.74 -10.49 -14.57
N THR A 490 -16.96 -9.61 -13.60
CA THR A 490 -18.08 -8.68 -13.60
C THR A 490 -17.95 -7.64 -14.70
N ALA A 491 -16.77 -7.04 -14.85
CA ALA A 491 -16.50 -6.08 -15.94
C ALA A 491 -16.64 -6.73 -17.33
N ALA A 492 -16.20 -7.98 -17.48
CA ALA A 492 -16.36 -8.74 -18.71
C ALA A 492 -17.84 -9.07 -19.01
N THR A 493 -18.63 -9.41 -18.00
CA THR A 493 -20.06 -9.72 -18.15
C THR A 493 -20.85 -8.49 -18.54
N ALA A 494 -20.58 -7.34 -17.91
CA ALA A 494 -21.19 -6.05 -18.26
C ALA A 494 -20.93 -5.66 -19.73
N SER A 495 -19.79 -6.07 -20.28
CA SER A 495 -19.39 -5.80 -21.67
C SER A 495 -20.02 -6.78 -22.70
N ARG A 496 -20.55 -7.94 -22.29
CA ARG A 496 -21.01 -9.02 -23.19
C ARG A 496 -22.53 -9.10 -23.41
N VAL A 497 -23.35 -8.43 -22.59
CA VAL A 497 -24.81 -8.44 -22.79
C VAL A 497 -25.13 -7.61 -24.05
N PRO A 498 -25.78 -8.17 -25.09
CA PRO A 498 -26.14 -7.40 -26.28
C PRO A 498 -27.10 -6.26 -25.94
N THR A 499 -26.96 -5.12 -26.60
CA THR A 499 -28.01 -4.11 -26.63
C THR A 499 -29.22 -4.73 -27.34
N PRO A 500 -30.44 -4.72 -26.77
CA PRO A 500 -31.59 -5.29 -27.46
C PRO A 500 -31.81 -4.51 -28.76
N THR A 501 -31.61 -5.20 -29.88
CA THR A 501 -31.90 -4.69 -31.22
C THR A 501 -33.39 -4.86 -31.49
N GLY A 502 -34.13 -3.74 -31.48
CA GLY A 502 -35.28 -3.50 -32.34
C GLY A 502 -36.62 -4.18 -32.02
N GLU A 503 -37.67 -3.36 -32.16
CA GLU A 503 -39.07 -3.71 -32.45
C GLU A 503 -39.94 -4.21 -31.29
N ASP A 504 -40.38 -3.25 -30.46
CA ASP A 504 -41.83 -3.02 -30.28
C ASP A 504 -42.04 -1.55 -29.89
N SER A 505 -42.27 -0.73 -30.93
CA SER A 505 -42.68 0.67 -30.78
C SER A 505 -44.15 0.71 -30.39
N LEU A 506 -44.44 0.93 -29.10
CA LEU A 506 -45.74 1.47 -28.68
C LEU A 506 -45.60 2.98 -28.51
N VAL A 507 -46.04 3.66 -29.56
CA VAL A 507 -46.25 5.11 -29.64
C VAL A 507 -47.33 5.52 -28.63
N LEU A 508 -47.01 6.45 -27.74
CA LEU A 508 -47.99 7.34 -27.13
C LEU A 508 -47.46 8.78 -27.24
N GLU A 509 -47.96 9.49 -28.25
CA GLU A 509 -47.73 10.91 -28.47
C GLU A 509 -48.47 11.77 -27.42
N THR A 510 -47.72 12.72 -26.86
CA THR A 510 -48.06 14.10 -26.48
C THR A 510 -49.35 14.39 -25.71
N THR A 511 -49.21 15.10 -24.57
CA THR A 511 -49.69 16.48 -24.33
C THR A 511 -49.72 16.78 -22.83
N ALA A 512 -49.08 17.88 -22.38
CA ALA A 512 -49.60 18.77 -21.32
C ALA A 512 -48.63 19.91 -20.99
N GLN A 513 -49.20 21.10 -20.89
CA GLN A 513 -48.63 22.41 -20.55
C GLN A 513 -48.10 22.51 -19.10
N PRO A 514 -47.31 23.55 -18.75
CA PRO A 514 -46.88 23.79 -17.38
C PRO A 514 -48.00 24.49 -16.58
N PRO A 515 -48.19 24.19 -15.28
CA PRO A 515 -48.95 25.07 -14.41
C PRO A 515 -48.03 26.08 -13.72
N ALA A 516 -48.57 27.28 -13.60
CA ALA A 516 -48.05 28.46 -12.94
C ALA A 516 -48.22 28.41 -11.41
N ASP A 517 -47.47 29.30 -10.75
CA ASP A 517 -47.70 29.96 -9.45
C ASP A 517 -48.38 29.18 -8.32
N CYS A 518 -47.64 28.99 -7.23
CA CYS A 518 -48.17 29.13 -5.87
C CYS A 518 -47.13 29.86 -5.02
N THR A 519 -47.39 31.15 -4.82
CA THR A 519 -46.86 32.00 -3.75
C THR A 519 -47.34 31.51 -2.38
N ASP A 520 -46.60 31.90 -1.34
CA ASP A 520 -46.91 31.83 0.10
C ASP A 520 -46.46 30.57 0.87
N TYR A 521 -45.29 30.66 1.50
CA TYR A 521 -45.06 30.14 2.85
C TYR A 521 -44.13 31.08 3.63
N ASP A 522 -44.70 31.67 4.69
CA ASP A 522 -44.08 32.58 5.63
C ASP A 522 -42.94 31.92 6.43
N GLY A 523 -41.91 32.70 6.73
CA GLY A 523 -40.74 32.27 7.47
C GLY A 523 -40.99 32.08 8.98
N ALA A 524 -40.28 31.11 9.55
CA ALA A 524 -39.48 31.25 10.78
C ALA A 524 -38.88 29.89 11.18
N ASP A 525 -37.65 29.94 11.71
CA ASP A 525 -36.88 28.88 12.39
C ASP A 525 -36.21 27.78 11.56
N LEU A 526 -35.10 28.15 10.92
CA LEU A 526 -33.94 27.27 10.71
C LEU A 526 -32.78 27.74 11.59
N LYS A 527 -32.71 27.23 12.82
CA LYS A 527 -31.49 27.23 13.63
C LYS A 527 -30.65 25.99 13.29
N GLN A 528 -29.53 26.26 12.60
CA GLN A 528 -28.27 25.52 12.52
C GLN A 528 -28.25 24.05 12.99
N CYS A 529 -28.24 23.14 12.01
CA CYS A 529 -27.41 21.94 12.02
C CYS A 529 -26.33 22.12 10.92
N PRO A 530 -25.04 21.77 11.15
CA PRO A 530 -24.05 21.77 10.08
C PRO A 530 -24.42 20.71 9.04
N SER A 531 -24.57 21.12 7.78
CA SER A 531 -24.65 20.20 6.64
C SER A 531 -23.35 19.41 6.54
N ASP A 532 -23.44 18.08 6.56
CA ASP A 532 -22.30 17.19 6.31
C ASP A 532 -21.86 17.36 4.83
N PRO A 533 -20.61 17.77 4.55
CA PRO A 533 -20.12 17.99 3.18
C PRO A 533 -20.01 16.70 2.34
N TYR A 534 -20.35 15.53 2.90
CA TYR A 534 -20.24 14.22 2.23
C TYR A 534 -21.59 13.57 1.87
N THR A 535 -22.71 14.29 1.96
CA THR A 535 -24.00 13.80 1.43
C THR A 535 -24.10 14.09 -0.07
N THR A 536 -23.60 13.18 -0.92
CA THR A 536 -23.72 13.30 -2.39
C THR A 536 -24.69 12.27 -2.95
N SER A 537 -25.89 12.75 -3.26
CA SER A 537 -26.90 12.10 -4.09
C SER A 537 -26.76 12.58 -5.55
N SER A 538 -26.99 11.66 -6.49
CA SER A 538 -27.27 11.87 -7.93
C SER A 538 -26.06 12.07 -8.87
N LEU A 539 -25.52 10.96 -9.37
CA LEU A 539 -24.72 10.91 -10.60
C LEU A 539 -25.61 10.91 -11.85
N ALA A 540 -25.33 11.81 -12.78
CA ALA A 540 -25.65 11.62 -14.20
C ALA A 540 -24.61 10.67 -14.83
N VAL A 541 -25.13 9.71 -15.59
CA VAL A 541 -24.40 8.58 -16.20
C VAL A 541 -23.64 9.01 -17.46
N PRO A 542 -22.37 8.60 -17.67
CA PRO A 542 -21.74 8.66 -18.98
C PRO A 542 -22.41 7.64 -19.92
N GLU A 543 -22.87 8.09 -21.08
CA GLU A 543 -23.46 7.23 -22.11
C GLU A 543 -22.55 6.03 -22.43
N GLY A 544 -22.99 4.81 -22.07
CA GLY A 544 -22.37 3.55 -22.48
C GLY A 544 -22.00 2.53 -21.38
N SER A 545 -22.10 2.87 -20.09
CA SER A 545 -21.80 1.92 -19.00
C SER A 545 -23.05 1.13 -18.59
N LYS A 546 -23.06 -0.21 -18.75
CA LYS A 546 -24.20 -1.05 -18.31
C LYS A 546 -24.14 -1.33 -16.81
N VAL A 547 -25.26 -1.12 -16.12
CA VAL A 547 -25.44 -1.26 -14.66
C VAL A 547 -25.57 -2.74 -14.27
N VAL A 548 -24.83 -3.16 -13.23
CA VAL A 548 -24.90 -4.53 -12.66
C VAL A 548 -25.75 -4.52 -11.38
N GLN A 549 -26.63 -5.52 -11.24
CA GLN A 549 -27.39 -5.77 -10.00
C GLN A 549 -26.42 -6.13 -8.85
N SER A 550 -26.49 -5.36 -7.76
CA SER A 550 -25.41 -5.20 -6.76
C SER A 550 -25.22 -6.36 -5.81
N ASP A 551 -26.29 -7.06 -5.43
CA ASP A 551 -26.29 -7.75 -4.13
C ASP A 551 -25.39 -8.98 -4.09
N GLU A 552 -25.46 -9.87 -5.09
CA GLU A 552 -24.68 -11.12 -5.08
C GLU A 552 -23.16 -10.88 -5.18
N ILE A 553 -22.73 -9.86 -5.94
CA ILE A 553 -21.31 -9.56 -6.08
C ILE A 553 -20.75 -8.93 -4.81
N PHE A 554 -21.45 -7.97 -4.21
CA PHE A 554 -20.95 -7.32 -3.00
C PHE A 554 -21.01 -8.22 -1.79
N ASP A 555 -21.94 -9.17 -1.73
CA ASP A 555 -21.94 -10.21 -0.70
C ASP A 555 -20.69 -11.11 -0.83
N LYS A 556 -20.27 -11.47 -2.06
CA LYS A 556 -19.03 -12.22 -2.30
C LYS A 556 -17.77 -11.42 -1.97
N LEU A 557 -17.68 -10.17 -2.46
CA LEU A 557 -16.54 -9.28 -2.17
C LEU A 557 -16.45 -8.98 -0.67
N GLY A 558 -17.59 -8.72 -0.03
CA GLY A 558 -17.71 -8.48 1.40
C GLY A 558 -17.32 -9.71 2.23
N GLY A 559 -17.73 -10.90 1.81
CA GLY A 559 -17.31 -12.16 2.43
C GLY A 559 -15.79 -12.35 2.42
N LEU A 560 -15.12 -12.05 1.29
CA LEU A 560 -13.65 -12.10 1.22
C LEU A 560 -12.97 -11.08 2.15
N MET A 561 -13.55 -9.89 2.31
CA MET A 561 -13.05 -8.89 3.27
C MET A 561 -13.21 -9.39 4.72
N ASP A 562 -14.36 -9.97 5.06
CA ASP A 562 -14.62 -10.51 6.40
C ASP A 562 -13.68 -11.70 6.72
N GLU A 563 -13.43 -12.59 5.75
CA GLU A 563 -12.45 -13.68 5.89
C GLU A 563 -11.02 -13.15 6.09
N SER A 564 -10.63 -12.08 5.38
CA SER A 564 -9.36 -11.40 5.59
C SER A 564 -9.27 -10.83 7.00
N MET A 565 -10.34 -10.21 7.52
CA MET A 565 -10.38 -9.71 8.91
C MET A 565 -10.18 -10.83 9.92
N VAL A 566 -10.88 -11.95 9.75
CA VAL A 566 -10.74 -13.13 10.63
C VAL A 566 -9.31 -13.66 10.60
N SER A 567 -8.68 -13.75 9.41
CA SER A 567 -7.29 -14.19 9.29
C SER A 567 -6.30 -13.18 9.91
N CYS A 568 -6.51 -11.87 9.73
CA CYS A 568 -5.70 -10.83 10.38
C CYS A 568 -5.78 -10.94 11.91
N ARG A 569 -6.97 -11.16 12.46
CA ARG A 569 -7.21 -11.34 13.90
C ARG A 569 -6.58 -12.63 14.44
N ASN A 570 -6.92 -13.77 13.85
CA ASN A 570 -6.65 -15.08 14.45
C ASN A 570 -5.31 -15.68 13.99
N ASP A 571 -4.95 -15.49 12.72
CA ASP A 571 -3.79 -16.14 12.10
C ASP A 571 -2.56 -15.24 12.07
N PHE A 572 -2.76 -13.93 11.89
CA PHE A 572 -1.66 -12.97 11.87
C PHE A 572 -1.48 -12.22 13.20
N ASP A 573 -2.50 -12.19 14.05
CA ASP A 573 -2.47 -11.54 15.37
C ASP A 573 -2.12 -10.04 15.25
N CYS A 574 -2.74 -9.38 14.26
CA CYS A 574 -2.55 -7.94 13.98
C CYS A 574 -3.83 -7.09 14.12
N SER A 575 -4.91 -7.65 14.67
CA SER A 575 -6.08 -6.87 15.09
C SER A 575 -5.88 -6.26 16.49
N CYS A 576 -6.88 -5.51 16.97
CA CYS A 576 -6.99 -5.03 18.34
C CYS A 576 -8.47 -4.90 18.75
N PRO A 577 -8.77 -4.74 20.05
CA PRO A 577 -10.16 -4.59 20.52
C PRO A 577 -10.93 -3.47 19.81
N GLU A 578 -10.26 -2.36 19.50
CA GLU A 578 -10.82 -1.21 18.78
C GLU A 578 -11.20 -1.54 17.33
N LEU A 579 -10.31 -2.22 16.60
CA LEU A 579 -10.59 -2.69 15.26
C LEU A 579 -11.75 -3.68 15.27
N ASP A 580 -11.75 -4.59 16.24
CA ASP A 580 -12.80 -5.61 16.38
C ASP A 580 -14.17 -4.98 16.69
N GLU A 581 -14.19 -3.95 17.53
CA GLU A 581 -15.39 -3.17 17.86
C GLU A 581 -15.89 -2.37 16.65
N LEU A 582 -15.01 -1.67 15.93
CA LEU A 582 -15.37 -0.94 14.71
C LEU A 582 -15.95 -1.87 13.65
N VAL A 583 -15.32 -3.03 13.42
CA VAL A 583 -15.84 -4.05 12.49
C VAL A 583 -17.21 -4.56 12.95
N ALA A 584 -17.39 -4.84 14.24
CA ALA A 584 -18.69 -5.30 14.76
C ALA A 584 -19.80 -4.26 14.55
N ILE A 585 -19.52 -2.98 14.82
CA ILE A 585 -20.46 -1.87 14.59
C ILE A 585 -20.74 -1.73 13.09
N ALA A 586 -19.72 -1.76 12.24
CA ALA A 586 -19.85 -1.69 10.79
C ALA A 586 -20.76 -2.80 10.26
N LYS A 587 -20.53 -4.06 10.67
CA LYS A 587 -21.38 -5.19 10.24
C LYS A 587 -22.83 -5.01 10.70
N LYS A 588 -23.06 -4.57 11.94
CA LYS A 588 -24.41 -4.29 12.46
C LYS A 588 -25.09 -3.13 11.71
N ALA A 589 -24.32 -2.16 11.24
CA ALA A 589 -24.80 -1.00 10.49
C ALA A 589 -25.02 -1.27 8.99
N GLY A 590 -24.75 -2.49 8.50
CA GLY A 590 -25.04 -2.90 7.12
C GLY A 590 -23.84 -3.02 6.18
N ALA A 591 -22.59 -2.97 6.69
CA ALA A 591 -21.43 -3.21 5.83
C ALA A 591 -21.46 -4.60 5.20
N LYS A 592 -21.31 -4.64 3.87
CA LYS A 592 -21.18 -5.88 3.10
C LYS A 592 -19.94 -6.67 3.51
N GLY A 593 -18.84 -5.98 3.75
CA GLY A 593 -17.65 -6.53 4.42
C GLY A 593 -16.86 -5.44 5.13
N SER A 594 -16.14 -5.80 6.20
CA SER A 594 -15.34 -4.85 6.98
C SER A 594 -14.08 -5.51 7.54
N ARG A 595 -12.94 -4.83 7.38
CA ARG A 595 -11.64 -5.34 7.83
C ARG A 595 -10.68 -4.23 8.22
N VAL A 596 -9.65 -4.58 8.98
CA VAL A 596 -8.48 -3.73 9.21
C VAL A 596 -7.80 -3.33 7.90
N THR A 597 -7.24 -2.12 7.83
CA THR A 597 -6.41 -1.66 6.72
C THR A 597 -5.24 -0.83 7.26
N GLY A 598 -4.03 -1.12 6.78
CA GLY A 598 -2.83 -0.37 7.16
C GLY A 598 -2.61 -0.30 8.67
N PRO A 599 -2.36 -1.42 9.37
CA PRO A 599 -2.09 -1.38 10.81
C PRO A 599 -0.95 -0.39 11.08
N PHE A 600 -1.24 0.61 11.90
CA PHE A 600 -0.39 1.80 12.03
C PHE A 600 0.52 1.69 13.24
N PHE A 601 1.70 2.29 13.07
CA PHE A 601 2.70 2.41 14.09
C PHE A 601 3.26 3.85 14.11
N SER A 602 3.17 4.52 15.25
CA SER A 602 3.74 5.85 15.50
C SER A 602 5.10 5.77 16.16
N PHE A 603 6.01 6.68 15.84
CA PHE A 603 7.16 6.96 16.71
C PHE A 603 6.69 7.97 17.78
N PRO A 604 6.96 7.76 19.08
CA PRO A 604 6.48 8.69 20.09
C PRO A 604 7.21 10.03 20.01
N SER A 605 6.45 11.11 20.03
CA SER A 605 6.87 12.40 20.58
C SER A 605 6.40 12.48 22.05
N LEU A 606 7.36 12.30 22.95
CA LEU A 606 7.38 12.64 24.39
C LEU A 606 6.43 11.92 25.39
N GLU A 607 6.88 12.02 26.64
CA GLU A 607 6.68 11.22 27.85
C GLU A 607 5.24 11.13 28.39
N GLY A 608 4.88 9.98 29.00
CA GLY A 608 3.77 9.96 29.98
C GLY A 608 3.03 8.65 30.24
N GLU A 609 3.05 7.66 29.35
CA GLU A 609 2.17 6.48 29.50
C GLU A 609 2.79 5.31 30.26
N ARG A 610 1.99 4.71 31.16
CA ARG A 610 2.37 3.57 32.01
C ARG A 610 2.64 2.33 31.16
N GLN A 611 3.77 1.69 31.45
CA GLN A 611 4.38 0.57 30.74
C GLN A 611 3.52 -0.71 30.64
N THR A 612 2.42 -0.81 31.39
CA THR A 612 1.55 -2.00 31.46
C THR A 612 0.45 -2.04 30.40
N ASP A 613 0.02 -0.90 29.85
CA ASP A 613 -1.04 -0.83 28.85
C ASP A 613 -0.50 -1.00 27.41
N ALA A 614 0.79 -0.67 27.20
CA ALA A 614 1.50 -0.84 25.94
C ALA A 614 1.67 -2.32 25.50
N LEU A 615 1.52 -3.28 26.42
CA LEU A 615 1.57 -4.73 26.14
C LEU A 615 0.22 -5.29 25.65
N ARG A 616 -0.89 -4.51 25.78
CA ARG A 616 -2.24 -4.90 25.35
C ARG A 616 -2.70 -4.25 24.04
N ALA A 617 -2.02 -3.22 23.57
CA ALA A 617 -2.37 -2.52 22.33
C ALA A 617 -2.02 -3.37 21.10
N GLY A 618 -3.03 -4.03 20.51
CA GLY A 618 -2.98 -4.44 19.11
C GLY A 618 -2.89 -3.21 18.18
N TRP A 619 -2.55 -3.41 16.90
CA TRP A 619 -1.84 -2.40 16.09
C TRP A 619 -2.69 -1.28 15.45
N GLY A 620 -3.75 -0.82 16.13
CA GLY A 620 -4.50 0.40 15.78
C GLY A 620 -4.78 0.58 14.29
N GLY A 621 -4.57 1.80 13.78
CA GLY A 621 -4.82 2.13 12.36
C GLY A 621 -6.31 2.28 12.07
N ALA A 622 -6.77 1.85 10.89
CA ALA A 622 -8.16 2.01 10.46
C ALA A 622 -8.80 0.70 10.02
N THR A 623 -10.12 0.75 9.86
CA THR A 623 -10.91 -0.24 9.13
C THR A 623 -11.33 0.32 7.78
N VAL A 624 -11.55 -0.56 6.81
CA VAL A 624 -12.21 -0.28 5.54
C VAL A 624 -13.47 -1.14 5.45
N SER A 625 -14.59 -0.50 5.13
CA SER A 625 -15.89 -1.16 5.01
C SER A 625 -16.50 -0.89 3.65
N LEU A 626 -17.06 -1.94 3.04
CA LEU A 626 -17.80 -1.85 1.78
C LEU A 626 -19.29 -1.58 2.09
N VAL A 627 -19.81 -0.44 1.62
CA VAL A 627 -21.15 0.06 1.98
C VAL A 627 -21.88 0.53 0.72
N LEU A 628 -23.17 0.20 0.61
CA LEU A 628 -24.03 0.71 -0.45
C LEU A 628 -24.40 2.17 -0.15
N GLU A 629 -24.40 3.04 -1.15
CA GLU A 629 -24.61 4.48 -0.97
C GLU A 629 -25.94 4.86 -0.27
N PRO A 630 -27.08 4.16 -0.51
CA PRO A 630 -28.32 4.44 0.22
C PRO A 630 -28.21 4.27 1.74
N ASP A 631 -27.27 3.47 2.22
CA ASP A 631 -27.05 3.22 3.65
C ASP A 631 -25.93 4.08 4.24
N LEU A 632 -25.22 4.89 3.42
CA LEU A 632 -23.97 5.54 3.80
C LEU A 632 -24.11 6.50 4.98
N GLU A 633 -25.12 7.37 4.94
CA GLU A 633 -25.36 8.37 5.99
C GLU A 633 -25.67 7.69 7.33
N ARG A 634 -26.58 6.71 7.30
CA ARG A 634 -26.93 5.90 8.48
C ARG A 634 -25.72 5.13 9.01
N PHE A 635 -24.91 4.57 8.12
CA PHE A 635 -23.71 3.81 8.47
C PHE A 635 -22.67 4.68 9.20
N ILE A 636 -22.35 5.85 8.65
CA ILE A 636 -21.41 6.79 9.27
C ILE A 636 -21.97 7.29 10.61
N ALA A 637 -23.26 7.61 10.69
CA ALA A 637 -23.90 8.01 11.94
C ALA A 637 -23.81 6.91 13.01
N ALA A 638 -23.94 5.63 12.64
CA ALA A 638 -23.76 4.50 13.56
C ALA A 638 -22.32 4.41 14.09
N LEU A 639 -21.30 4.56 13.24
CA LEU A 639 -19.91 4.58 13.70
C LEU A 639 -19.62 5.78 14.63
N ARG A 640 -20.07 6.98 14.24
CA ARG A 640 -19.92 8.21 15.03
C ARG A 640 -20.58 8.08 16.42
N SER A 641 -21.79 7.53 16.49
CA SER A 641 -22.53 7.40 17.75
C SER A 641 -22.13 6.18 18.60
N GLU A 642 -21.88 5.03 17.99
CA GLU A 642 -21.64 3.79 18.72
C GLU A 642 -20.18 3.59 19.13
N TYR A 643 -19.20 4.15 18.39
CA TYR A 643 -17.77 4.06 18.69
C TYR A 643 -17.20 5.40 19.18
N TYR A 644 -17.19 6.42 18.30
CA TYR A 644 -16.47 7.67 18.58
C TYR A 644 -17.06 8.45 19.74
N ALA A 645 -18.37 8.67 19.77
CA ALA A 645 -19.03 9.39 20.87
C ALA A 645 -18.86 8.71 22.24
N LYS A 646 -18.70 7.38 22.26
CA LYS A 646 -18.50 6.61 23.50
C LYS A 646 -17.05 6.61 23.98
N ARG A 647 -16.08 6.42 23.07
CA ARG A 647 -14.65 6.35 23.42
C ARG A 647 -13.96 7.71 23.46
N PHE A 648 -14.39 8.64 22.62
CA PHE A 648 -13.77 9.94 22.41
C PHE A 648 -14.84 11.05 22.44
N PRO A 649 -15.49 11.31 23.58
CA PRO A 649 -16.63 12.23 23.68
C PRO A 649 -16.31 13.69 23.31
N ASN A 650 -15.03 14.07 23.32
CA ASN A 650 -14.57 15.41 22.96
C ASN A 650 -14.21 15.55 21.47
N LEU A 651 -14.22 14.45 20.70
CA LEU A 651 -13.86 14.44 19.29
C LEU A 651 -14.99 15.07 18.46
N THR A 652 -14.75 16.26 17.90
CA THR A 652 -15.77 17.03 17.17
C THR A 652 -15.20 17.69 15.92
N GLY A 653 -16.07 18.16 15.03
CA GLY A 653 -15.69 18.92 13.85
C GLY A 653 -14.73 18.15 12.92
N LYS A 654 -13.61 18.80 12.56
CA LYS A 654 -12.60 18.26 11.63
C LYS A 654 -12.03 16.93 12.10
N GLU A 655 -11.73 16.77 13.38
CA GLU A 655 -11.09 15.55 13.89
C GLU A 655 -12.02 14.33 13.74
N LEU A 656 -13.33 14.51 13.95
CA LEU A 656 -14.32 13.44 13.74
C LEU A 656 -14.50 13.12 12.25
N ALA A 657 -14.47 14.14 11.39
CA ALA A 657 -14.54 13.97 9.94
C ALA A 657 -13.29 13.26 9.39
N ASP A 658 -12.10 13.52 9.94
CA ASP A 658 -10.86 12.83 9.60
C ASP A 658 -10.79 11.41 10.17
N ALA A 659 -11.49 11.16 11.28
CA ALA A 659 -11.56 9.84 11.88
C ALA A 659 -12.48 8.88 11.11
N CYS A 660 -13.60 9.36 10.54
CA CYS A 660 -14.54 8.52 9.81
C CYS A 660 -15.16 9.22 8.59
N PHE A 661 -14.85 8.71 7.40
CA PHE A 661 -15.26 9.30 6.13
C PHE A 661 -15.43 8.24 5.03
N ALA A 662 -16.29 8.55 4.06
CA ALA A 662 -16.43 7.81 2.82
C ALA A 662 -15.33 8.21 1.83
N THR A 663 -14.92 7.28 0.97
CA THR A 663 -13.93 7.54 -0.09
C THR A 663 -14.20 6.65 -1.28
N LYS A 664 -13.86 7.15 -2.47
CA LYS A 664 -13.80 6.37 -3.71
C LYS A 664 -12.35 6.25 -4.18
N PRO A 665 -11.98 5.19 -4.91
CA PRO A 665 -10.66 5.10 -5.51
C PRO A 665 -10.38 6.29 -6.43
N GLU A 666 -9.27 6.97 -6.19
CA GLU A 666 -8.90 8.19 -6.91
C GLU A 666 -7.66 8.06 -7.80
N ALA A 667 -7.40 9.11 -8.58
CA ALA A 667 -6.17 9.25 -9.35
C ALA A 667 -4.92 9.22 -8.44
N GLY A 668 -3.83 8.65 -8.96
CA GLY A 668 -2.52 8.63 -8.30
C GLY A 668 -1.80 9.98 -8.34
N ALA A 669 -0.50 9.94 -8.02
CA ALA A 669 0.36 11.09 -7.91
C ALA A 669 0.55 11.80 -9.27
N CYS A 670 0.63 13.12 -9.22
CA CYS A 670 0.78 13.96 -10.40
C CYS A 670 1.56 15.25 -10.07
N LEU A 671 2.02 15.91 -11.12
CA LEU A 671 2.50 17.28 -11.06
C LEU A 671 1.43 18.20 -11.63
N PHE A 672 1.09 19.26 -10.91
CA PHE A 672 0.21 20.33 -11.38
C PHE A 672 1.03 21.59 -11.65
N GLU A 673 0.73 22.27 -12.76
CA GLU A 673 1.40 23.50 -13.14
C GLU A 673 0.44 24.68 -13.04
N ASN A 674 0.86 25.74 -12.35
CA ASN A 674 0.06 26.95 -12.24
C ASN A 674 0.28 27.83 -13.48
N GLU A 675 -0.62 27.76 -14.45
CA GLU A 675 -0.52 28.55 -15.69
C GLU A 675 -0.52 30.06 -15.43
N GLU A 676 -1.15 30.55 -14.36
CA GLU A 676 -1.16 31.97 -13.98
C GLU A 676 0.23 32.49 -13.59
N ALA A 677 1.12 31.61 -13.10
CA ALA A 677 2.49 31.96 -12.76
C ALA A 677 3.36 32.25 -14.00
N LYS A 678 2.96 31.82 -15.19
CA LYS A 678 3.68 32.12 -16.45
C LYS A 678 3.44 33.55 -16.94
N THR A 679 2.36 34.19 -16.51
CA THR A 679 1.96 35.53 -16.96
C THR A 679 2.52 36.68 -16.11
N GLU A 680 3.03 36.40 -14.92
CA GLU A 680 3.61 37.41 -14.00
C GLU A 680 5.17 37.48 -14.04
N GLY A 681 5.83 36.67 -14.89
CA GLY A 681 7.30 36.52 -14.96
C GLY A 681 8.00 37.33 -16.04
#